data_AF-A0A163QPD3-F1
#
_entry.id   AF-A0A163QPD3-F1
#
_cell.length_a   1.000
_cell.length_b   1.000
_cell.length_c   1.000
_cell.angle_alpha   90.00
_cell.angle_beta   90.00
_cell.angle_gamma   90.00
#
_symmetry.space_group_name_H-M   'P 1'
#
loop_
_entity.id
_entity.type
_entity.pdbx_description
1 polymer ?
#
loop_
_entity_poly.entity_id
_entity_poly.type
_entity_poly.pdbx_seq_one_letter_code
_entity_poly.pdbx_strand_id
1 'polypeptide(L)'
;MTTHALPRPSRAHSALTIGALVALALAVVVLVAYLLVFNGKVADGATRLDDGASRLEAGAAELADGATRAEDGAGKVADGSKALEDGAKTLSAGATQASSGAEQLAAGGVTALDGAAQLAAGADELNAGAAKLAPGAADASTGANKLAAGAKELDAGLTGRLAPGAAKVADGATRLYAGSTDLSTGLTTRLAPGAAQLYAGSTDLSTGLTTRLAPGAAQLYAGSTDLSTGLTTRLAPGAALLHSGSGELSNSLTTRLAPGAALLHAGSGDLSGKLANELAPGAADLARGASTLSTGAADAASSSGALATGARSVSDGADALATGSASLTAGASRLHDGANALSAGLETAAGSAKALKDGSAGVAAGAASVEAGAADLAGDIAALAASVPSDSPLKAELDRLAGAAGGLSTGAASVEGGASEVAAGTARLYGGFTAEKGLVNSARALDAGAAGLRSGTTSLDEGAQALRSGAKQVADGTAALSTGLGELSSGASRVQAGSQQVASGAQSAATGASTLNSKLGELSTGAQDAATGATKIKAGLDVLAPGIVQAAGGAADIEAGLGALAPGIRSAANGATEISTGLGALAPGIRSAANGATEINAGLGALAPGAAEVSVGATDAAKGSQKLANGAQELAAGNAKLATGARDLFAGTTKLEDGSLSLHTGITTLSNGATTLAAGNAALAEGAGTLHAGTTTLADGAGDLAEGSSTLADGAGTLADGTVEISDGTAKMKSDVENSPAGKLSLGASAVVGGGLLAGVFGVGLGLRRRLTI
;
A
#
# COMPACT_ATOMS: atom_id res chain seq x y z
N MET A 1 -113.71 46.84 -89.18
CA MET A 1 -113.95 45.92 -90.30
C MET A 1 -112.70 45.08 -90.51
N THR A 2 -112.88 43.78 -90.80
CA THR A 2 -111.94 42.80 -91.41
C THR A 2 -110.70 42.32 -90.62
N THR A 3 -110.84 41.11 -90.05
CA THR A 3 -109.99 39.89 -90.20
C THR A 3 -108.46 40.02 -90.36
N HIS A 4 -107.70 39.37 -89.47
CA HIS A 4 -106.69 38.35 -89.84
C HIS A 4 -106.15 37.58 -88.61
N ALA A 5 -105.77 36.32 -88.84
CA ALA A 5 -105.51 35.29 -87.86
C ALA A 5 -104.02 34.83 -87.84
N LEU A 6 -103.57 34.35 -86.67
CA LEU A 6 -102.47 33.40 -86.36
C LEU A 6 -101.00 33.90 -86.46
N PRO A 7 -100.01 33.30 -85.73
CA PRO A 7 -100.03 31.97 -85.11
C PRO A 7 -99.58 31.85 -83.63
N ARG A 8 -99.94 30.70 -83.06
CA ARG A 8 -99.51 30.14 -81.76
C ARG A 8 -97.98 30.00 -81.67
N PRO A 9 -97.34 30.27 -80.51
CA PRO A 9 -96.20 29.49 -80.06
C PRO A 9 -96.69 28.23 -79.33
N SER A 10 -96.12 27.10 -79.74
CA SER A 10 -96.51 25.75 -79.37
C SER A 10 -96.38 25.46 -77.87
N ARG A 11 -97.34 24.67 -77.34
CA ARG A 11 -97.30 24.06 -76.00
C ARG A 11 -96.20 22.98 -75.85
N ALA A 12 -95.31 22.82 -76.84
CA ALA A 12 -94.29 21.77 -76.86
C ALA A 12 -92.91 22.24 -76.36
N HIS A 13 -92.59 23.55 -76.40
CA HIS A 13 -91.28 24.04 -75.93
C HIS A 13 -91.24 24.42 -74.45
N SER A 14 -92.34 24.85 -73.84
CA SER A 14 -92.38 25.18 -72.41
C SER A 14 -92.32 23.93 -71.52
N ALA A 15 -92.92 22.80 -71.94
CA ALA A 15 -92.88 21.57 -71.16
C ALA A 15 -91.49 20.88 -71.20
N LEU A 16 -90.79 20.93 -72.34
CA LEU A 16 -89.46 20.31 -72.48
C LEU A 16 -88.33 21.15 -71.86
N THR A 17 -88.41 22.49 -71.93
CA THR A 17 -87.42 23.37 -71.28
C THR A 17 -87.63 23.50 -69.77
N ILE A 18 -88.89 23.52 -69.30
CA ILE A 18 -89.16 23.43 -67.85
C ILE A 18 -88.79 22.02 -67.37
N GLY A 19 -89.08 20.96 -68.13
CA GLY A 19 -88.64 19.60 -67.82
C GLY A 19 -87.11 19.46 -67.74
N ALA A 20 -86.36 20.06 -68.66
CA ALA A 20 -84.89 20.04 -68.65
C ALA A 20 -84.28 20.95 -67.57
N LEU A 21 -84.84 22.13 -67.30
CA LEU A 21 -84.40 23.00 -66.21
C LEU A 21 -84.75 22.42 -64.84
N VAL A 22 -85.91 21.77 -64.70
CA VAL A 22 -86.28 21.05 -63.49
C VAL A 22 -85.42 19.80 -63.34
N ALA A 23 -85.10 19.07 -64.41
CA ALA A 23 -84.17 17.94 -64.37
C ALA A 23 -82.73 18.37 -64.06
N LEU A 24 -82.26 19.52 -64.56
CA LEU A 24 -80.92 20.05 -64.30
C LEU A 24 -80.83 20.73 -62.94
N ALA A 25 -81.88 21.42 -62.49
CA ALA A 25 -81.99 21.92 -61.12
C ALA A 25 -82.12 20.76 -60.14
N LEU A 26 -82.86 19.69 -60.47
CA LEU A 26 -82.89 18.46 -59.69
C LEU A 26 -81.54 17.74 -59.77
N ALA A 27 -80.83 17.74 -60.89
CA ALA A 27 -79.49 17.16 -60.99
C ALA A 27 -78.45 17.96 -60.21
N VAL A 28 -78.54 19.28 -60.18
CA VAL A 28 -77.70 20.15 -59.33
C VAL A 28 -78.11 20.00 -57.88
N VAL A 29 -79.40 19.91 -57.54
CA VAL A 29 -79.86 19.62 -56.17
C VAL A 29 -79.45 18.21 -55.74
N VAL A 30 -79.43 17.23 -56.64
CA VAL A 30 -78.95 15.87 -56.39
C VAL A 30 -77.43 15.82 -56.34
N LEU A 31 -76.70 16.62 -57.12
CA LEU A 31 -75.24 16.73 -57.07
C LEU A 31 -74.80 17.50 -55.83
N VAL A 32 -75.53 18.55 -55.43
CA VAL A 32 -75.33 19.30 -54.19
C VAL A 32 -75.76 18.44 -53.00
N ALA A 33 -76.85 17.69 -53.08
CA ALA A 33 -77.21 16.71 -52.05
C ALA A 33 -76.19 15.57 -52.00
N TYR A 34 -75.67 15.12 -53.14
CA TYR A 34 -74.58 14.13 -53.20
C TYR A 34 -73.29 14.72 -52.67
N LEU A 35 -72.94 15.97 -52.95
CA LEU A 35 -71.79 16.68 -52.39
C LEU A 35 -72.01 17.03 -50.93
N LEU A 36 -73.23 17.23 -50.44
CA LEU A 36 -73.55 17.46 -49.03
C LEU A 36 -73.60 16.14 -48.25
N VAL A 37 -73.97 15.03 -48.89
CA VAL A 37 -73.89 13.68 -48.32
C VAL A 37 -72.47 13.12 -48.45
N PHE A 38 -71.73 13.43 -49.51
CA PHE A 38 -70.32 13.12 -49.67
C PHE A 38 -69.51 14.00 -48.74
N ASN A 39 -69.75 15.31 -48.67
CA ASN A 39 -69.19 16.18 -47.63
C ASN A 39 -69.72 15.83 -46.25
N GLY A 40 -70.91 15.26 -46.11
CA GLY A 40 -71.43 14.76 -44.84
C GLY A 40 -70.72 13.49 -44.41
N LYS A 41 -70.37 12.60 -45.34
CA LYS A 41 -69.56 11.40 -45.11
C LYS A 41 -68.07 11.70 -45.01
N VAL A 42 -67.61 12.76 -45.67
CA VAL A 42 -66.26 13.31 -45.54
C VAL A 42 -66.18 14.17 -44.30
N ALA A 43 -67.27 14.78 -43.81
CA ALA A 43 -67.35 15.48 -42.53
C ALA A 43 -67.52 14.50 -41.37
N ASP A 44 -68.26 13.40 -41.53
CA ASP A 44 -68.26 12.25 -40.61
C ASP A 44 -66.91 11.52 -40.66
N GLY A 45 -66.32 11.42 -41.85
CA GLY A 45 -64.96 10.94 -42.05
C GLY A 45 -63.94 11.87 -41.41
N ALA A 46 -64.15 13.19 -41.48
CA ALA A 46 -63.31 14.22 -40.91
C ALA A 46 -63.53 14.36 -39.42
N THR A 47 -64.73 14.16 -38.88
CA THR A 47 -64.98 14.09 -37.43
C THR A 47 -64.49 12.79 -36.84
N ARG A 48 -64.53 11.68 -37.59
CA ARG A 48 -63.83 10.44 -37.19
C ARG A 48 -62.33 10.54 -37.32
N LEU A 49 -61.84 11.33 -38.29
CA LEU A 49 -60.43 11.68 -38.44
C LEU A 49 -60.03 12.72 -37.39
N ASP A 50 -60.93 13.58 -36.92
CA ASP A 50 -60.74 14.60 -35.88
C ASP A 50 -60.80 13.97 -34.50
N ASP A 51 -61.71 13.03 -34.24
CA ASP A 51 -61.68 12.13 -33.08
C ASP A 51 -60.45 11.21 -33.16
N GLY A 52 -60.11 10.75 -34.36
CA GLY A 52 -58.89 10.00 -34.63
C GLY A 52 -57.65 10.83 -34.38
N ALA A 53 -57.67 12.11 -34.75
CA ALA A 53 -56.61 13.10 -34.60
C ALA A 53 -56.54 13.61 -33.17
N SER A 54 -57.65 13.71 -32.45
CA SER A 54 -57.72 14.03 -31.02
C SER A 54 -57.21 12.85 -30.19
N ARG A 55 -57.51 11.62 -30.62
CA ARG A 55 -56.90 10.42 -30.03
C ARG A 55 -55.44 10.25 -30.43
N LEU A 56 -55.06 10.70 -31.62
CA LEU A 56 -53.67 10.75 -32.06
C LEU A 56 -52.93 11.89 -31.37
N GLU A 57 -53.58 12.99 -31.03
CA GLU A 57 -53.04 14.13 -30.29
C GLU A 57 -52.91 13.75 -28.82
N ALA A 58 -53.89 13.05 -28.25
CA ALA A 58 -53.75 12.45 -26.92
C ALA A 58 -52.67 11.36 -26.91
N GLY A 59 -52.59 10.54 -27.97
CA GLY A 59 -51.55 9.54 -28.16
C GLY A 59 -50.18 10.17 -28.44
N ALA A 60 -50.14 11.33 -29.11
CA ALA A 60 -48.94 12.12 -29.39
C ALA A 60 -48.54 12.94 -28.17
N ALA A 61 -49.47 13.29 -27.29
CA ALA A 61 -49.20 13.86 -25.98
C ALA A 61 -48.68 12.78 -25.04
N GLU A 62 -49.22 11.55 -25.07
CA GLU A 62 -48.65 10.39 -24.36
C GLU A 62 -47.29 9.98 -24.93
N LEU A 63 -47.10 10.10 -26.25
CA LEU A 63 -45.83 9.85 -26.93
C LEU A 63 -44.85 10.99 -26.68
N ALA A 64 -45.31 12.24 -26.62
CA ALA A 64 -44.50 13.39 -26.22
C ALA A 64 -44.09 13.21 -24.78
N ASP A 65 -44.99 12.92 -23.84
CA ASP A 65 -44.64 12.54 -22.46
C ASP A 65 -43.74 11.30 -22.41
N GLY A 66 -43.94 10.35 -23.33
CA GLY A 66 -43.07 9.19 -23.51
C GLY A 66 -41.68 9.58 -23.99
N ALA A 67 -41.58 10.54 -24.90
CA ALA A 67 -40.38 11.09 -25.48
C ALA A 67 -39.66 12.00 -24.49
N THR A 68 -40.36 12.81 -23.70
CA THR A 68 -39.81 13.58 -22.59
C THR A 68 -39.33 12.65 -21.48
N ARG A 69 -40.06 11.56 -21.18
CA ARG A 69 -39.57 10.53 -20.25
C ARG A 69 -38.39 9.76 -20.81
N ALA A 70 -38.32 9.57 -22.12
CA ALA A 70 -37.20 8.93 -22.81
C ALA A 70 -36.00 9.88 -22.92
N GLU A 71 -36.22 11.18 -23.08
CA GLU A 71 -35.23 12.26 -23.05
C GLU A 71 -34.70 12.44 -21.63
N ASP A 72 -35.55 12.43 -20.61
CA ASP A 72 -35.17 12.35 -19.21
C ASP A 72 -34.43 11.04 -18.90
N GLY A 73 -34.85 9.94 -19.52
CA GLY A 73 -34.18 8.65 -19.44
C GLY A 73 -32.78 8.69 -20.07
N ALA A 74 -32.67 9.28 -21.25
CA ALA A 74 -31.43 9.50 -21.98
C ALA A 74 -30.52 10.49 -21.26
N GLY A 75 -31.09 11.53 -20.64
CA GLY A 75 -30.41 12.49 -19.77
C GLY A 75 -29.87 11.80 -18.52
N LYS A 76 -30.66 10.96 -17.86
CA LYS A 76 -30.19 10.13 -16.73
C LYS A 76 -29.13 9.12 -17.15
N VAL A 77 -29.21 8.57 -18.36
CA VAL A 77 -28.18 7.68 -18.92
C VAL A 77 -26.93 8.46 -19.29
N ALA A 78 -27.04 9.66 -19.84
CA ALA A 78 -25.92 10.54 -20.15
C ALA A 78 -25.23 11.01 -18.86
N ASP A 79 -26.00 11.39 -17.84
CA ASP A 79 -25.51 11.73 -16.51
C ASP A 79 -24.86 10.52 -15.83
N GLY A 80 -25.49 9.34 -15.92
CA GLY A 80 -24.92 8.08 -15.44
C GLY A 80 -23.63 7.70 -16.18
N SER A 81 -23.57 7.96 -17.49
CA SER A 81 -22.38 7.72 -18.33
C SER A 81 -21.28 8.72 -18.03
N LYS A 82 -21.63 9.97 -17.73
CA LYS A 82 -20.67 11.00 -17.29
C LYS A 82 -20.14 10.71 -15.90
N ALA A 83 -21.01 10.28 -14.98
CA ALA A 83 -20.61 9.79 -13.67
C ALA A 83 -19.72 8.53 -13.78
N LEU A 84 -20.00 7.64 -14.72
CA LEU A 84 -19.17 6.47 -15.00
C LEU A 84 -17.83 6.87 -15.67
N GLU A 85 -17.83 7.85 -16.57
CA GLU A 85 -16.63 8.42 -17.18
C GLU A 85 -15.75 9.10 -16.12
N ASP A 86 -16.33 9.88 -15.23
CA ASP A 86 -15.64 10.52 -14.12
C ASP A 86 -15.17 9.48 -13.10
N GLY A 87 -15.95 8.43 -12.86
CA GLY A 87 -15.56 7.26 -12.08
C GLY A 87 -14.40 6.50 -12.72
N ALA A 88 -14.41 6.33 -14.04
CA ALA A 88 -13.37 5.66 -14.81
C ALA A 88 -12.09 6.50 -14.89
N LYS A 89 -12.19 7.83 -15.01
CA LYS A 89 -11.06 8.76 -14.88
C LYS A 89 -10.47 8.72 -13.47
N THR A 90 -11.33 8.70 -12.46
CA THR A 90 -10.92 8.55 -11.04
C THR A 90 -10.22 7.22 -10.81
N LEU A 91 -10.76 6.14 -11.36
CA LEU A 91 -10.19 4.80 -11.29
C LEU A 91 -8.88 4.71 -12.08
N SER A 92 -8.79 5.31 -13.26
CA SER A 92 -7.57 5.41 -14.07
C SER A 92 -6.49 6.22 -13.36
N ALA A 93 -6.86 7.35 -12.75
CA ALA A 93 -5.96 8.14 -11.92
C ALA A 93 -5.50 7.36 -10.69
N GLY A 94 -6.40 6.64 -10.02
CA GLY A 94 -6.08 5.74 -8.91
C GLY A 94 -5.20 4.56 -9.32
N ALA A 95 -5.44 3.98 -10.49
CA ALA A 95 -4.63 2.90 -11.06
C ALA A 95 -3.23 3.41 -11.44
N THR A 96 -3.14 4.61 -12.00
CA THR A 96 -1.88 5.29 -12.31
C THR A 96 -1.12 5.62 -11.02
N GLN A 97 -1.79 6.15 -10.01
CA GLN A 97 -1.19 6.44 -8.70
C GLN A 97 -0.72 5.17 -7.98
N ALA A 98 -1.48 4.08 -8.09
CA ALA A 98 -1.09 2.77 -7.58
C ALA A 98 0.05 2.14 -8.41
N SER A 99 0.10 2.35 -9.73
CA SER A 99 1.24 1.94 -10.58
C SER A 99 2.51 2.69 -10.18
N SER A 100 2.43 4.01 -10.03
CA SER A 100 3.53 4.85 -9.54
C SER A 100 3.95 4.45 -8.12
N GLY A 101 2.99 4.12 -7.26
CA GLY A 101 3.26 3.59 -5.92
C GLY A 101 3.95 2.21 -5.95
N ALA A 102 3.57 1.33 -6.87
CA ALA A 102 4.20 0.04 -7.08
C ALA A 102 5.62 0.18 -7.64
N GLU A 103 5.86 1.13 -8.53
CA GLU A 103 7.20 1.47 -9.04
C GLU A 103 8.09 2.04 -7.93
N GLN A 104 7.57 2.96 -7.10
CA GLN A 104 8.29 3.48 -5.94
C GLN A 104 8.58 2.39 -4.91
N LEU A 105 7.64 1.47 -4.69
CA LEU A 105 7.84 0.32 -3.80
C LEU A 105 8.88 -0.65 -4.36
N ALA A 106 8.87 -0.90 -5.67
CA ALA A 106 9.89 -1.72 -6.34
C ALA A 106 11.28 -1.08 -6.23
N ALA A 107 11.40 0.24 -6.47
CA ALA A 107 12.65 0.98 -6.32
C ALA A 107 13.14 1.00 -4.86
N GLY A 108 12.23 1.18 -3.89
CA GLY A 108 12.51 1.07 -2.47
C GLY A 108 12.95 -0.35 -2.07
N GLY A 109 12.32 -1.37 -2.68
CA GLY A 109 12.71 -2.77 -2.53
C GLY A 109 14.13 -3.03 -3.00
N VAL A 110 14.51 -2.54 -4.18
CA VAL A 110 15.89 -2.63 -4.69
C VAL A 110 16.89 -1.95 -3.74
N THR A 111 16.56 -0.74 -3.24
CA THR A 111 17.42 -0.01 -2.29
C THR A 111 17.58 -0.76 -0.97
N ALA A 112 16.51 -1.36 -0.47
CA ALA A 112 16.54 -2.19 0.73
C ALA A 112 17.29 -3.51 0.52
N LEU A 113 17.25 -4.07 -0.69
CA LEU A 113 18.02 -5.25 -1.10
C LEU A 113 19.52 -4.96 -1.03
N ASP A 114 19.95 -3.82 -1.57
CA ASP A 114 21.33 -3.35 -1.52
C ASP A 114 21.78 -3.08 -0.08
N GLY A 115 20.92 -2.44 0.73
CA GLY A 115 21.18 -2.22 2.15
C GLY A 115 21.32 -3.52 2.95
N ALA A 116 20.47 -4.52 2.68
CA ALA A 116 20.57 -5.84 3.30
C ALA A 116 21.85 -6.57 2.88
N ALA A 117 22.26 -6.44 1.61
CA ALA A 117 23.51 -7.01 1.12
C ALA A 117 24.75 -6.36 1.77
N GLN A 118 24.75 -5.03 1.93
CA GLN A 118 25.81 -4.32 2.64
C GLN A 118 25.87 -4.69 4.13
N LEU A 119 24.71 -4.86 4.77
CA LEU A 119 24.64 -5.28 6.17
C LEU A 119 25.17 -6.71 6.36
N ALA A 120 24.84 -7.63 5.46
CA ALA A 120 25.37 -8.98 5.45
C ALA A 120 26.91 -8.97 5.29
N ALA A 121 27.43 -8.21 4.33
CA ALA A 121 28.88 -8.07 4.13
C ALA A 121 29.60 -7.46 5.36
N GLY A 122 28.99 -6.46 6.01
CA GLY A 122 29.53 -5.88 7.24
C GLY A 122 29.46 -6.84 8.42
N ALA A 123 28.41 -7.68 8.50
CA ALA A 123 28.30 -8.74 9.48
C ALA A 123 29.39 -9.79 9.29
N ASP A 124 29.68 -10.21 8.06
CA ASP A 124 30.76 -11.14 7.71
C ASP A 124 32.13 -10.63 8.15
N GLU A 125 32.42 -9.35 7.89
CA GLU A 125 33.68 -8.72 8.25
C GLU A 125 33.86 -8.62 9.77
N LEU A 126 32.78 -8.30 10.49
CA LEU A 126 32.75 -8.28 11.95
C LEU A 126 32.88 -9.70 12.53
N ASN A 127 32.26 -10.69 11.91
CA ASN A 127 32.34 -12.11 12.28
C ASN A 127 33.79 -12.61 12.17
N ALA A 128 34.47 -12.25 11.08
CA ALA A 128 35.88 -12.56 10.86
C ALA A 128 36.79 -11.86 11.90
N GLY A 129 36.46 -10.63 12.28
CA GLY A 129 37.15 -9.90 13.36
C GLY A 129 36.97 -10.56 14.73
N ALA A 130 35.73 -10.92 15.10
CA ALA A 130 35.39 -11.59 16.35
C ALA A 130 36.05 -12.97 16.45
N ALA A 131 36.07 -13.73 15.34
CA ALA A 131 36.74 -15.03 15.25
C ALA A 131 38.26 -14.92 15.48
N LYS A 132 38.90 -13.81 15.08
CA LYS A 132 40.32 -13.54 15.35
C LYS A 132 40.61 -13.06 16.77
N LEU A 133 39.64 -12.42 17.44
CA LEU A 133 39.82 -11.84 18.77
C LEU A 133 39.79 -12.90 19.89
N ALA A 134 38.95 -13.94 19.76
CA ALA A 134 38.80 -14.97 20.78
C ALA A 134 40.09 -15.78 21.07
N PRO A 135 40.90 -16.20 20.08
CA PRO A 135 42.21 -16.82 20.32
C PRO A 135 43.21 -15.87 20.98
N GLY A 136 43.28 -14.61 20.53
CA GLY A 136 44.19 -13.61 21.10
C GLY A 136 43.88 -13.27 22.57
N ALA A 137 42.59 -13.21 22.93
CA ALA A 137 42.16 -13.04 24.32
C ALA A 137 42.51 -14.27 25.18
N ALA A 138 42.42 -15.48 24.64
CA ALA A 138 42.82 -16.72 25.32
C ALA A 138 44.34 -16.79 25.55
N ASP A 139 45.14 -16.38 24.56
CA ASP A 139 46.61 -16.30 24.68
C ASP A 139 47.03 -15.26 25.72
N ALA A 140 46.39 -14.09 25.71
CA ALA A 140 46.65 -13.05 26.71
C ALA A 140 46.24 -13.48 28.13
N SER A 141 45.14 -14.21 28.29
CA SER A 141 44.74 -14.82 29.57
C SER A 141 45.79 -15.83 30.07
N THR A 142 46.33 -16.65 29.15
CA THR A 142 47.43 -17.58 29.46
C THR A 142 48.69 -16.86 29.90
N GLY A 143 49.07 -15.75 29.22
CA GLY A 143 50.19 -14.90 29.60
C GLY A 143 50.02 -14.26 30.98
N ALA A 144 48.82 -13.74 31.28
CA ALA A 144 48.48 -13.16 32.57
C ALA A 144 48.57 -14.19 33.71
N ASN A 145 48.11 -15.42 33.47
CA ASN A 145 48.25 -16.52 34.44
C ASN A 145 49.71 -16.91 34.70
N LYS A 146 50.56 -16.91 33.66
CA LYS A 146 52.01 -17.14 33.82
C LYS A 146 52.67 -16.02 34.63
N LEU A 147 52.29 -14.77 34.39
CA LEU A 147 52.78 -13.62 35.17
C LEU A 147 52.36 -13.72 36.65
N ALA A 148 51.11 -14.10 36.92
CA ALA A 148 50.62 -14.32 38.28
C ALA A 148 51.40 -15.44 39.00
N ALA A 149 51.76 -16.51 38.30
CA ALA A 149 52.59 -17.59 38.83
C ALA A 149 54.01 -17.10 39.18
N GLY A 150 54.66 -16.36 38.27
CA GLY A 150 56.00 -15.80 38.52
C GLY A 150 56.03 -14.79 39.67
N ALA A 151 54.98 -13.97 39.82
CA ALA A 151 54.84 -13.05 40.94
C ALA A 151 54.69 -13.78 42.29
N LYS A 152 54.04 -14.95 42.33
CA LYS A 152 53.96 -15.81 43.52
C LYS A 152 55.29 -16.48 43.85
N GLU A 153 56.07 -16.90 42.86
CA GLU A 153 57.43 -17.40 43.09
C GLU A 153 58.36 -16.32 43.67
N LEU A 154 58.25 -15.08 43.17
CA LEU A 154 59.00 -13.95 43.69
C LEU A 154 58.63 -13.65 45.16
N ASP A 155 57.34 -13.63 45.48
CA ASP A 155 56.82 -13.46 46.84
C ASP A 155 57.36 -14.53 47.79
N ALA A 156 57.36 -15.81 47.37
CA ALA A 156 57.92 -16.91 48.13
C ALA A 156 59.45 -16.76 48.35
N GLY A 157 60.18 -16.22 47.37
CA GLY A 157 61.62 -15.93 47.50
C GLY A 157 61.92 -14.80 48.50
N LEU A 158 61.12 -13.73 48.47
CA LEU A 158 61.26 -12.58 49.37
C LEU A 158 60.95 -12.97 50.82
N THR A 159 59.84 -13.68 51.04
CA THR A 159 59.37 -14.09 52.38
C THR A 159 60.13 -15.28 52.95
N GLY A 160 60.50 -16.26 52.11
CA GLY A 160 61.14 -17.50 52.55
C GLY A 160 62.67 -17.45 52.65
N ARG A 161 63.34 -16.51 51.96
CA ARG A 161 64.81 -16.44 51.92
C ARG A 161 65.38 -15.10 52.37
N LEU A 162 64.92 -13.99 51.78
CA LEU A 162 65.53 -12.68 52.00
C LEU A 162 65.24 -12.12 53.40
N ALA A 163 63.97 -12.10 53.83
CA ALA A 163 63.60 -11.59 55.16
C ALA A 163 64.23 -12.42 56.32
N PRO A 164 64.22 -13.77 56.30
CA PRO A 164 64.93 -14.57 57.31
C PRO A 164 66.45 -14.41 57.27
N GLY A 165 67.04 -14.17 56.08
CA GLY A 165 68.46 -13.91 55.92
C GLY A 165 68.88 -12.59 56.56
N ALA A 166 68.11 -11.52 56.37
CA ALA A 166 68.33 -10.22 57.02
C ALA A 166 68.23 -10.33 58.55
N ALA A 167 67.28 -11.12 59.07
CA ALA A 167 67.16 -11.39 60.50
C ALA A 167 68.39 -12.11 61.09
N LYS A 168 68.99 -13.06 60.36
CA LYS A 168 70.23 -13.74 60.78
C LYS A 168 71.44 -12.80 60.81
N VAL A 169 71.51 -11.82 59.91
CA VAL A 169 72.58 -10.80 59.91
C VAL A 169 72.45 -9.86 61.12
N ALA A 170 71.23 -9.48 61.49
CA ALA A 170 70.95 -8.69 62.69
C ALA A 170 71.35 -9.44 63.98
N ASP A 171 71.06 -10.75 64.06
CA ASP A 171 71.46 -11.60 65.19
C ASP A 171 72.99 -11.75 65.28
N GLY A 172 73.68 -11.93 64.14
CA GLY A 172 75.13 -11.96 64.07
C GLY A 172 75.80 -10.65 64.52
N ALA A 173 75.24 -9.50 64.15
CA ALA A 173 75.70 -8.19 64.60
C ALA A 173 75.56 -8.01 66.13
N THR A 174 74.46 -8.53 66.70
CA THR A 174 74.19 -8.49 68.15
C THR A 174 75.21 -9.32 68.93
N ARG A 175 75.58 -10.50 68.40
CA ARG A 175 76.64 -11.35 68.99
C ARG A 175 78.02 -10.72 68.93
N LEU A 176 78.31 -9.95 67.89
CA LEU A 176 79.58 -9.25 67.72
C LEU A 176 79.73 -8.07 68.71
N TYR A 177 78.62 -7.36 68.97
CA TYR A 177 78.54 -6.27 69.96
C TYR A 177 78.79 -6.74 71.41
N ALA A 178 78.38 -7.95 71.74
CA ALA A 178 78.72 -8.57 73.03
C ALA A 178 80.25 -8.83 73.15
N GLY A 179 80.86 -9.37 72.09
CA GLY A 179 82.30 -9.67 72.07
C GLY A 179 83.22 -8.44 72.07
N SER A 180 82.80 -7.30 71.50
CA SER A 180 83.55 -6.03 71.58
C SER A 180 83.55 -5.43 72.99
N THR A 181 82.50 -5.69 73.77
CA THR A 181 82.38 -5.23 75.15
C THR A 181 83.37 -5.97 76.06
N ASP A 182 83.55 -7.29 75.87
CA ASP A 182 84.54 -8.10 76.58
C ASP A 182 85.99 -7.67 76.30
N LEU A 183 86.28 -7.22 75.06
CA LEU A 183 87.60 -6.73 74.66
C LEU A 183 88.00 -5.43 75.36
N SER A 184 87.05 -4.51 75.56
CA SER A 184 87.24 -3.25 76.28
C SER A 184 87.60 -3.46 77.77
N THR A 185 86.98 -4.47 78.39
CA THR A 185 87.26 -4.86 79.79
C THR A 185 88.65 -5.51 79.94
N GLY A 186 89.13 -6.25 78.94
CA GLY A 186 90.48 -6.84 78.94
C GLY A 186 91.62 -5.83 78.78
N LEU A 187 91.40 -4.77 77.98
CA LEU A 187 92.39 -3.71 77.72
C LEU A 187 92.69 -2.84 78.96
N THR A 188 91.68 -2.59 79.79
CA THR A 188 91.79 -1.69 80.97
C THR A 188 92.37 -2.37 82.21
N THR A 189 92.33 -3.70 82.29
CA THR A 189 92.66 -4.45 83.51
C THR A 189 93.96 -5.29 83.43
N ARG A 190 94.57 -5.47 82.24
CA ARG A 190 95.76 -6.33 82.07
C ARG A 190 96.97 -5.71 81.35
N LEU A 191 96.81 -4.78 80.41
CA LEU A 191 97.90 -4.33 79.53
C LEU A 191 98.71 -3.14 80.08
N ALA A 192 98.12 -2.31 80.95
CA ALA A 192 98.79 -1.14 81.54
C ALA A 192 100.07 -1.46 82.37
N PRO A 193 100.18 -2.59 83.09
CA PRO A 193 101.42 -2.95 83.80
C PRO A 193 102.57 -3.49 82.91
N GLY A 194 102.28 -3.98 81.69
CA GLY A 194 103.25 -4.66 80.81
C GLY A 194 104.16 -3.71 80.01
N ALA A 195 103.79 -2.44 79.89
CA ALA A 195 104.55 -1.42 79.15
C ALA A 195 105.91 -1.06 79.78
N ALA A 196 106.20 -1.54 80.99
CA ALA A 196 107.52 -1.43 81.61
C ALA A 196 108.60 -2.33 80.97
N GLN A 197 108.24 -3.33 80.14
CA GLN A 197 109.18 -4.31 79.58
C GLN A 197 109.69 -4.01 78.16
N LEU A 198 109.09 -3.07 77.42
CA LEU A 198 109.33 -2.87 75.97
C LEU A 198 110.39 -1.82 75.61
N TYR A 199 111.22 -1.41 76.58
CA TYR A 199 112.53 -0.79 76.30
C TYR A 199 113.46 -1.76 75.55
N ALA A 200 113.18 -3.08 75.60
CA ALA A 200 113.93 -4.12 74.89
C ALA A 200 113.53 -4.31 73.41
N GLY A 201 112.49 -3.66 72.90
CA GLY A 201 111.92 -3.92 71.56
C GLY A 201 112.38 -2.99 70.43
N SER A 202 113.44 -2.19 70.62
CA SER A 202 113.99 -1.32 69.56
C SER A 202 114.54 -2.08 68.35
N THR A 203 114.68 -3.40 68.44
CA THR A 203 115.16 -4.27 67.38
C THR A 203 114.06 -4.70 66.39
N ASP A 204 112.77 -4.62 66.75
CA ASP A 204 111.66 -5.09 65.92
C ASP A 204 111.14 -4.07 64.88
N LEU A 205 111.54 -2.79 64.99
CA LEU A 205 111.06 -1.70 64.14
C LEU A 205 111.55 -1.77 62.68
N SER A 206 112.71 -2.38 62.45
CA SER A 206 113.28 -2.59 61.10
C SER A 206 112.41 -3.54 60.24
N THR A 207 111.74 -4.50 60.88
CA THR A 207 110.92 -5.53 60.21
C THR A 207 109.51 -5.02 59.83
N GLY A 208 109.00 -3.99 60.51
CA GLY A 208 107.64 -3.45 60.29
C GLY A 208 107.48 -2.56 59.05
N LEU A 209 108.55 -1.89 58.62
CA LEU A 209 108.54 -0.96 57.47
C LEU A 209 108.35 -1.68 56.13
N THR A 210 108.82 -2.92 56.01
CA THR A 210 108.73 -3.72 54.77
C THR A 210 107.47 -4.59 54.69
N THR A 211 106.75 -4.81 55.79
CA THR A 211 105.68 -5.83 55.86
C THR A 211 104.26 -5.32 56.16
N ARG A 212 104.05 -4.06 56.57
CA ARG A 212 102.70 -3.55 56.93
C ARG A 212 102.25 -2.25 56.23
N LEU A 213 103.14 -1.28 56.00
CA LEU A 213 102.75 0.03 55.44
C LEU A 213 102.55 -0.01 53.91
N ALA A 214 103.35 -0.81 53.20
CA ALA A 214 103.21 -1.00 51.76
C ALA A 214 101.92 -1.76 51.35
N PRO A 215 101.48 -2.83 52.04
CA PRO A 215 100.20 -3.48 51.76
C PRO A 215 98.95 -2.62 52.06
N GLY A 216 98.99 -1.77 53.09
CA GLY A 216 97.85 -0.89 53.45
C GLY A 216 97.61 0.24 52.46
N ALA A 217 98.68 0.83 51.92
CA ALA A 217 98.57 1.80 50.83
C ALA A 217 98.05 1.16 49.53
N ALA A 218 98.43 -0.11 49.26
CA ALA A 218 97.91 -0.88 48.14
C ALA A 218 96.41 -1.26 48.31
N GLN A 219 95.93 -1.53 49.52
CA GLN A 219 94.51 -1.82 49.78
C GLN A 219 93.62 -0.58 49.67
N LEU A 220 94.09 0.60 50.11
CA LEU A 220 93.37 1.86 49.94
C LEU A 220 93.32 2.30 48.47
N TYR A 221 94.42 2.12 47.73
CA TYR A 221 94.46 2.34 46.29
C TYR A 221 93.43 1.44 45.55
N ALA A 222 93.40 0.14 45.87
CA ALA A 222 92.41 -0.79 45.30
C ALA A 222 90.95 -0.40 45.65
N GLY A 223 90.68 0.05 46.88
CA GLY A 223 89.36 0.49 47.31
C GLY A 223 88.86 1.77 46.62
N SER A 224 89.75 2.75 46.37
CA SER A 224 89.40 3.94 45.58
C SER A 224 89.13 3.61 44.12
N THR A 225 89.88 2.66 43.54
CA THR A 225 89.65 2.17 42.19
C THR A 225 88.33 1.42 42.09
N ASP A 226 87.97 0.58 43.06
CA ASP A 226 86.69 -0.15 43.09
C ASP A 226 85.49 0.80 43.26
N LEU A 227 85.62 1.87 44.05
CA LEU A 227 84.57 2.89 44.22
C LEU A 227 84.39 3.73 42.94
N SER A 228 85.49 4.20 42.36
CA SER A 228 85.48 4.91 41.08
C SER A 228 84.87 4.05 39.98
N THR A 229 85.25 2.76 39.92
CA THR A 229 84.70 1.78 38.98
C THR A 229 83.22 1.53 39.25
N GLY A 230 82.77 1.40 40.50
CA GLY A 230 81.36 1.18 40.84
C GLY A 230 80.46 2.37 40.46
N LEU A 231 80.93 3.60 40.69
CA LEU A 231 80.22 4.83 40.31
C LEU A 231 80.11 4.97 38.78
N THR A 232 81.21 4.71 38.06
CA THR A 232 81.30 4.92 36.60
C THR A 232 80.71 3.78 35.77
N THR A 233 80.84 2.52 36.21
CA THR A 233 80.44 1.35 35.41
C THR A 233 79.07 0.78 35.77
N ARG A 234 78.48 1.15 36.91
CA ARG A 234 77.18 0.63 37.36
C ARG A 234 76.16 1.73 37.62
N LEU A 235 76.48 2.69 38.49
CA LEU A 235 75.51 3.70 38.92
C LEU A 235 75.20 4.73 37.83
N ALA A 236 76.23 5.28 37.16
CA ALA A 236 76.02 6.22 36.07
C ALA A 236 75.27 5.62 34.86
N PRO A 237 75.60 4.40 34.36
CA PRO A 237 74.82 3.75 33.31
C PRO A 237 73.38 3.42 33.74
N GLY A 238 73.16 3.00 34.99
CA GLY A 238 71.82 2.74 35.53
C GLY A 238 70.94 4.00 35.60
N ALA A 239 71.51 5.12 36.05
CA ALA A 239 70.82 6.42 36.06
C ALA A 239 70.50 6.90 34.65
N ALA A 240 71.40 6.69 33.68
CA ALA A 240 71.18 7.02 32.28
C ALA A 240 70.05 6.20 31.64
N LEU A 241 69.97 4.89 31.93
CA LEU A 241 68.89 4.02 31.45
C LEU A 241 67.52 4.39 32.04
N LEU A 242 67.47 4.76 33.33
CA LEU A 242 66.25 5.26 33.96
C LEU A 242 65.83 6.62 33.38
N HIS A 243 66.81 7.48 33.07
CA HIS A 243 66.56 8.77 32.44
C HIS A 243 65.96 8.60 31.04
N SER A 244 66.56 7.76 30.19
CA SER A 244 66.02 7.47 28.85
C SER A 244 64.65 6.80 28.94
N GLY A 245 64.47 5.82 29.83
CA GLY A 245 63.18 5.13 30.02
C GLY A 245 62.05 6.06 30.50
N SER A 246 62.33 6.99 31.40
CA SER A 246 61.33 8.00 31.84
C SER A 246 60.97 8.98 30.71
N GLY A 247 61.92 9.33 29.85
CA GLY A 247 61.70 10.14 28.66
C GLY A 247 60.83 9.43 27.61
N GLU A 248 61.14 8.17 27.32
CA GLU A 248 60.36 7.34 26.40
C GLU A 248 58.92 7.10 26.90
N LEU A 249 58.75 6.86 28.21
CA LEU A 249 57.43 6.72 28.83
C LEU A 249 56.61 8.02 28.72
N SER A 250 57.20 9.17 29.07
CA SER A 250 56.55 10.47 28.94
C SER A 250 56.14 10.75 27.49
N ASN A 251 57.02 10.45 26.54
CA ASN A 251 56.76 10.63 25.12
C ASN A 251 55.63 9.70 24.64
N SER A 252 55.65 8.42 25.01
CA SER A 252 54.59 7.47 24.61
C SER A 252 53.22 7.83 25.22
N LEU A 253 53.17 8.33 26.45
CA LEU A 253 51.93 8.78 27.09
C LEU A 253 51.35 10.03 26.42
N THR A 254 52.20 11.00 26.07
CA THR A 254 51.79 12.29 25.49
C THR A 254 51.49 12.23 23.99
N THR A 255 52.17 11.38 23.24
CA THR A 255 52.03 11.32 21.77
C THR A 255 51.10 10.22 21.28
N ARG A 256 50.80 9.21 22.12
CA ARG A 256 49.97 8.06 21.72
C ARG A 256 48.75 7.88 22.60
N LEU A 257 48.93 7.66 23.91
CA LEU A 257 47.83 7.27 24.78
C LEU A 257 46.82 8.40 25.01
N ALA A 258 47.28 9.58 25.43
CA ALA A 258 46.38 10.71 25.68
C ALA A 258 45.66 11.21 24.39
N PRO A 259 46.34 11.40 23.24
CA PRO A 259 45.67 11.77 22.00
C PRO A 259 44.70 10.68 21.49
N GLY A 260 45.07 9.40 21.62
CA GLY A 260 44.20 8.28 21.25
C GLY A 260 42.94 8.20 22.10
N ALA A 261 43.06 8.38 23.42
CA ALA A 261 41.92 8.45 24.33
C ALA A 261 41.02 9.65 24.03
N ALA A 262 41.59 10.81 23.69
CA ALA A 262 40.85 12.01 23.31
C ALA A 262 40.07 11.85 21.99
N LEU A 263 40.66 11.19 20.98
CA LEU A 263 39.97 10.88 19.72
C LEU A 263 38.80 9.90 19.94
N LEU A 264 39.01 8.86 20.75
CA LEU A 264 37.95 7.91 21.10
C LEU A 264 36.86 8.57 21.92
N HIS A 265 37.21 9.48 22.85
CA HIS A 265 36.26 10.31 23.59
C HIS A 265 35.37 11.07 22.60
N ALA A 266 35.95 11.91 21.74
CA ALA A 266 35.20 12.66 20.73
C ALA A 266 34.29 11.77 19.86
N GLY A 267 34.80 10.63 19.36
CA GLY A 267 34.01 9.70 18.56
C GLY A 267 32.86 9.04 19.33
N SER A 268 33.06 8.66 20.60
CA SER A 268 32.00 8.10 21.44
C SER A 268 30.93 9.12 21.84
N GLY A 269 31.32 10.40 21.98
CA GLY A 269 30.38 11.51 22.15
C GLY A 269 29.51 11.71 20.91
N ASP A 270 30.12 11.71 19.72
CA ASP A 270 29.40 11.85 18.44
C ASP A 270 28.43 10.69 18.21
N LEU A 271 28.85 9.45 18.50
CA LEU A 271 28.00 8.26 18.46
C LEU A 271 26.83 8.35 19.44
N SER A 272 27.09 8.75 20.69
CA SER A 272 26.04 8.97 21.70
C SER A 272 25.03 10.02 21.22
N GLY A 273 25.50 11.09 20.58
CA GLY A 273 24.66 12.13 20.01
C GLY A 273 23.76 11.61 18.90
N LYS A 274 24.30 10.90 17.92
CA LYS A 274 23.53 10.31 16.80
C LYS A 274 22.50 9.30 17.28
N LEU A 275 22.86 8.43 18.22
CA LEU A 275 21.92 7.45 18.78
C LEU A 275 20.76 8.11 19.53
N ALA A 276 21.05 9.13 20.34
CA ALA A 276 20.04 9.82 21.17
C ALA A 276 19.15 10.77 20.37
N ASN A 277 19.72 11.48 19.38
CA ASN A 277 19.06 12.61 18.74
C ASN A 277 18.52 12.28 17.34
N GLU A 278 18.99 11.21 16.70
CA GLU A 278 18.57 10.84 15.34
C GLU A 278 17.89 9.47 15.33
N LEU A 279 18.58 8.42 15.76
CA LEU A 279 18.07 7.05 15.63
C LEU A 279 16.88 6.77 16.57
N ALA A 280 16.99 7.11 17.85
CA ALA A 280 15.91 6.86 18.80
C ALA A 280 14.63 7.67 18.47
N PRO A 281 14.71 8.99 18.17
CA PRO A 281 13.55 9.77 17.73
C PRO A 281 12.98 9.28 16.40
N GLY A 282 13.83 8.97 15.41
CA GLY A 282 13.38 8.45 14.11
C GLY A 282 12.65 7.12 14.21
N ALA A 283 13.11 6.21 15.08
CA ALA A 283 12.41 4.96 15.37
C ALA A 283 11.07 5.20 16.11
N ALA A 284 11.00 6.20 16.99
CA ALA A 284 9.75 6.60 17.63
C ALA A 284 8.74 7.23 16.65
N ASP A 285 9.22 8.04 15.69
CA ASP A 285 8.41 8.57 14.58
C ASP A 285 7.84 7.45 13.72
N LEU A 286 8.66 6.47 13.34
CA LEU A 286 8.23 5.31 12.57
C LEU A 286 7.18 4.48 13.33
N ALA A 287 7.37 4.30 14.64
CA ALA A 287 6.38 3.62 15.49
C ALA A 287 5.03 4.35 15.50
N ARG A 288 5.04 5.69 15.54
CA ARG A 288 3.82 6.50 15.43
C ARG A 288 3.18 6.39 14.05
N GLY A 289 3.97 6.45 12.98
CA GLY A 289 3.47 6.29 11.62
C GLY A 289 2.81 4.92 11.40
N ALA A 290 3.43 3.85 11.90
CA ALA A 290 2.90 2.50 11.86
C ALA A 290 1.62 2.35 12.71
N SER A 291 1.54 3.01 13.87
CA SER A 291 0.30 3.09 14.64
C SER A 291 -0.82 3.75 13.83
N THR A 292 -0.59 4.91 13.22
CA THR A 292 -1.59 5.60 12.40
C THR A 292 -2.04 4.75 11.22
N LEU A 293 -1.12 4.06 10.55
CA LEU A 293 -1.44 3.15 9.46
C LEU A 293 -2.30 1.97 9.92
N SER A 294 -2.01 1.40 11.10
CA SER A 294 -2.82 0.32 11.69
C SER A 294 -4.26 0.79 11.95
N THR A 295 -4.43 1.97 12.55
CA THR A 295 -5.76 2.54 12.82
C THR A 295 -6.51 2.84 11.52
N GLY A 296 -5.85 3.47 10.55
CA GLY A 296 -6.45 3.77 9.25
C GLY A 296 -6.87 2.50 8.48
N ALA A 297 -6.07 1.43 8.57
CA ALA A 297 -6.43 0.14 7.99
C ALA A 297 -7.66 -0.48 8.68
N ALA A 298 -7.79 -0.34 10.00
CA ALA A 298 -8.95 -0.82 10.75
C ALA A 298 -10.23 -0.03 10.40
N ASP A 299 -10.13 1.29 10.24
CA ASP A 299 -11.25 2.16 9.83
C ASP A 299 -11.72 1.83 8.40
N ALA A 300 -10.75 1.62 7.49
CA ALA A 300 -11.03 1.18 6.12
C ALA A 300 -11.67 -0.22 6.09
N ALA A 301 -11.23 -1.15 6.95
CA ALA A 301 -11.80 -2.49 7.04
C ALA A 301 -13.26 -2.41 7.52
N SER A 302 -13.55 -1.56 8.50
CA SER A 302 -14.92 -1.32 8.98
C SER A 302 -15.82 -0.75 7.87
N SER A 303 -15.31 0.21 7.11
CA SER A 303 -16.02 0.80 5.96
C SER A 303 -16.27 -0.23 4.84
N SER A 304 -15.30 -1.10 4.56
CA SER A 304 -15.47 -2.22 3.61
C SER A 304 -16.55 -3.21 4.08
N GLY A 305 -16.67 -3.45 5.38
CA GLY A 305 -17.73 -4.28 5.97
C GLY A 305 -19.12 -3.66 5.79
N ALA A 306 -19.25 -2.33 5.89
CA ALA A 306 -20.49 -1.63 5.60
C ALA A 306 -20.88 -1.75 4.12
N LEU A 307 -19.92 -1.61 3.20
CA LEU A 307 -20.14 -1.80 1.76
C LEU A 307 -20.54 -3.24 1.41
N ALA A 308 -19.90 -4.24 2.03
CA ALA A 308 -20.28 -5.65 1.90
C ALA A 308 -21.73 -5.90 2.34
N THR A 309 -22.15 -5.24 3.42
CA THR A 309 -23.53 -5.32 3.92
C THR A 309 -24.51 -4.68 2.94
N GLY A 310 -24.19 -3.50 2.40
CA GLY A 310 -25.00 -2.85 1.37
C GLY A 310 -25.13 -3.69 0.10
N ALA A 311 -24.03 -4.32 -0.35
CA ALA A 311 -24.04 -5.22 -1.49
C ALA A 311 -24.95 -6.45 -1.25
N ARG A 312 -24.91 -7.04 -0.05
CA ARG A 312 -25.84 -8.13 0.31
C ARG A 312 -27.31 -7.67 0.24
N SER A 313 -27.62 -6.48 0.76
CA SER A 313 -28.98 -5.93 0.67
C SER A 313 -29.44 -5.69 -0.77
N VAL A 314 -28.54 -5.27 -1.67
CA VAL A 314 -28.85 -5.18 -3.11
C VAL A 314 -29.11 -6.56 -3.72
N SER A 315 -28.32 -7.57 -3.36
CA SER A 315 -28.55 -8.95 -3.79
C SER A 315 -29.92 -9.46 -3.34
N ASP A 316 -30.26 -9.25 -2.06
CA ASP A 316 -31.56 -9.65 -1.49
C ASP A 316 -32.72 -8.93 -2.21
N GLY A 317 -32.55 -7.64 -2.50
CA GLY A 317 -33.52 -6.86 -3.29
C GLY A 317 -33.70 -7.38 -4.71
N ALA A 318 -32.61 -7.80 -5.35
CA ALA A 318 -32.67 -8.41 -6.68
C ALA A 318 -33.31 -9.81 -6.64
N ASP A 319 -33.11 -10.61 -5.58
CA ASP A 319 -33.86 -11.85 -5.31
C ASP A 319 -35.38 -11.61 -5.22
N ALA A 320 -35.77 -10.57 -4.46
CA ALA A 320 -37.17 -10.16 -4.39
C ALA A 320 -37.73 -9.72 -5.75
N LEU A 321 -36.95 -8.95 -6.53
CA LEU A 321 -37.36 -8.48 -7.86
C LEU A 321 -37.60 -9.63 -8.84
N ALA A 322 -36.70 -10.61 -8.91
CA ALA A 322 -36.93 -11.78 -9.78
C ALA A 322 -38.14 -12.59 -9.35
N THR A 323 -38.34 -12.78 -8.04
CA THR A 323 -39.52 -13.48 -7.52
C THR A 323 -40.81 -12.77 -7.94
N GLY A 324 -40.83 -11.43 -7.88
CA GLY A 324 -41.93 -10.62 -8.40
C GLY A 324 -42.11 -10.75 -9.91
N SER A 325 -41.01 -10.70 -10.68
CA SER A 325 -41.03 -10.84 -12.15
C SER A 325 -41.54 -12.20 -12.60
N ALA A 326 -41.16 -13.28 -11.90
CA ALA A 326 -41.62 -14.64 -12.16
C ALA A 326 -43.13 -14.76 -11.91
N SER A 327 -43.63 -14.13 -10.85
CA SER A 327 -45.07 -14.08 -10.56
C SER A 327 -45.84 -13.32 -11.65
N LEU A 328 -45.29 -12.22 -12.15
CA LEU A 328 -45.89 -11.43 -13.24
C LEU A 328 -45.85 -12.19 -14.58
N THR A 329 -44.76 -12.91 -14.87
CA THR A 329 -44.61 -13.81 -16.03
C THR A 329 -45.68 -14.90 -16.01
N ALA A 330 -45.90 -15.52 -14.85
CA ALA A 330 -46.94 -16.53 -14.67
C ALA A 330 -48.34 -15.94 -14.90
N GLY A 331 -48.60 -14.73 -14.39
CA GLY A 331 -49.86 -14.00 -14.64
C GLY A 331 -50.08 -13.67 -16.12
N ALA A 332 -49.05 -13.16 -16.80
CA ALA A 332 -49.09 -12.85 -18.22
C ALA A 332 -49.29 -14.11 -19.08
N SER A 333 -48.68 -15.23 -18.70
CA SER A 333 -48.88 -16.52 -19.38
C SER A 333 -50.34 -16.98 -19.28
N ARG A 334 -50.96 -16.86 -18.09
CA ARG A 334 -52.38 -17.16 -17.92
C ARG A 334 -53.28 -16.23 -18.75
N LEU A 335 -52.92 -14.95 -18.87
CA LEU A 335 -53.66 -13.98 -19.68
C LEU A 335 -53.58 -14.31 -21.18
N HIS A 336 -52.38 -14.67 -21.66
CA HIS A 336 -52.13 -15.14 -23.03
C HIS A 336 -52.96 -16.38 -23.36
N ASP A 337 -52.90 -17.41 -22.50
CA ASP A 337 -53.67 -18.64 -22.70
C ASP A 337 -55.18 -18.35 -22.73
N GLY A 338 -55.66 -17.48 -21.84
CA GLY A 338 -57.06 -17.05 -21.80
C GLY A 338 -57.48 -16.23 -23.03
N ALA A 339 -56.62 -15.33 -23.51
CA ALA A 339 -56.87 -14.50 -24.69
C ALA A 339 -56.93 -15.34 -25.96
N ASN A 340 -56.02 -16.31 -26.11
CA ASN A 340 -56.05 -17.27 -27.21
C ASN A 340 -57.30 -18.15 -27.19
N ALA A 341 -57.67 -18.67 -26.01
CA ALA A 341 -58.91 -19.44 -25.86
C ALA A 341 -60.15 -18.61 -26.22
N LEU A 342 -60.20 -17.34 -25.80
CA LEU A 342 -61.28 -16.42 -26.14
C LEU A 342 -61.31 -16.12 -27.65
N SER A 343 -60.15 -15.85 -28.27
CA SER A 343 -60.06 -15.59 -29.71
C SER A 343 -60.57 -16.78 -30.53
N ALA A 344 -60.12 -18.00 -30.21
CA ALA A 344 -60.59 -19.22 -30.87
C ALA A 344 -62.10 -19.46 -30.68
N GLY A 345 -62.62 -19.20 -29.48
CA GLY A 345 -64.06 -19.27 -29.20
C GLY A 345 -64.88 -18.26 -30.01
N LEU A 346 -64.38 -17.03 -30.14
CA LEU A 346 -65.02 -15.97 -30.92
C LEU A 346 -64.96 -16.23 -32.42
N GLU A 347 -63.87 -16.78 -32.93
CA GLU A 347 -63.77 -17.23 -34.33
C GLU A 347 -64.79 -18.33 -34.63
N THR A 348 -64.94 -19.28 -33.71
CA THR A 348 -65.95 -20.34 -33.82
C THR A 348 -67.37 -19.75 -33.82
N ALA A 349 -67.65 -18.78 -32.95
CA ALA A 349 -68.93 -18.08 -32.91
C ALA A 349 -69.19 -17.27 -34.19
N ALA A 350 -68.17 -16.59 -34.72
CA ALA A 350 -68.24 -15.85 -35.98
C ALA A 350 -68.53 -16.79 -37.15
N GLY A 351 -67.82 -17.93 -37.24
CA GLY A 351 -68.08 -18.96 -38.24
C GLY A 351 -69.52 -19.48 -38.18
N SER A 352 -70.03 -19.73 -36.97
CA SER A 352 -71.41 -20.17 -36.75
C SER A 352 -72.44 -19.10 -37.14
N ALA A 353 -72.19 -17.83 -36.80
CA ALA A 353 -73.04 -16.70 -37.18
C ALA A 353 -73.08 -16.49 -38.70
N LYS A 354 -71.94 -16.64 -39.39
CA LYS A 354 -71.85 -16.60 -40.84
C LYS A 354 -72.64 -17.74 -41.49
N ALA A 355 -72.47 -18.97 -40.99
CA ALA A 355 -73.20 -20.12 -41.49
C ALA A 355 -74.72 -19.94 -41.34
N LEU A 356 -75.17 -19.41 -40.20
CA LEU A 356 -76.59 -19.12 -39.96
C LEU A 356 -77.13 -18.02 -40.89
N LYS A 357 -76.36 -16.94 -41.09
CA LYS A 357 -76.67 -15.85 -42.02
C LYS A 357 -76.83 -16.36 -43.45
N ASP A 358 -75.86 -17.12 -43.93
CA ASP A 358 -75.87 -17.66 -45.29
C ASP A 358 -77.02 -18.67 -45.47
N GLY A 359 -77.28 -19.49 -44.44
CA GLY A 359 -78.39 -20.44 -44.41
C GLY A 359 -79.76 -19.77 -44.42
N SER A 360 -80.00 -18.74 -43.60
CA SER A 360 -81.28 -18.03 -43.58
C SER A 360 -81.51 -17.18 -44.83
N ALA A 361 -80.45 -16.60 -45.41
CA ALA A 361 -80.54 -15.96 -46.73
C ALA A 361 -80.91 -16.97 -47.83
N GLY A 362 -80.36 -18.18 -47.77
CA GLY A 362 -80.76 -19.29 -48.65
C GLY A 362 -82.23 -19.68 -48.49
N VAL A 363 -82.73 -19.76 -47.25
CA VAL A 363 -84.16 -20.00 -46.97
C VAL A 363 -85.03 -18.87 -47.52
N ALA A 364 -84.63 -17.61 -47.36
CA ALA A 364 -85.35 -16.46 -47.91
C ALA A 364 -85.43 -16.51 -49.45
N ALA A 365 -84.31 -16.77 -50.13
CA ALA A 365 -84.29 -16.89 -51.59
C ALA A 365 -85.14 -18.07 -52.10
N GLY A 366 -85.13 -19.19 -51.37
CA GLY A 366 -85.99 -20.33 -51.65
C GLY A 366 -87.48 -20.01 -51.46
N ALA A 367 -87.83 -19.32 -50.37
CA ALA A 367 -89.19 -18.86 -50.09
C ALA A 367 -89.69 -17.85 -51.14
N ALA A 368 -88.85 -16.90 -51.56
CA ALA A 368 -89.15 -15.96 -52.66
C ALA A 368 -89.46 -16.69 -53.97
N SER A 369 -88.70 -17.75 -54.27
CA SER A 369 -88.93 -18.58 -55.45
C SER A 369 -90.27 -19.34 -55.37
N VAL A 370 -90.63 -19.83 -54.19
CA VAL A 370 -91.95 -20.47 -53.93
C VAL A 370 -93.08 -19.44 -53.99
N GLU A 371 -92.89 -18.25 -53.44
CA GLU A 371 -93.87 -17.16 -53.51
C GLU A 371 -94.16 -16.78 -54.97
N ALA A 372 -93.11 -16.49 -55.76
CA ALA A 372 -93.25 -16.11 -57.16
C ALA A 372 -93.94 -17.22 -57.97
N GLY A 373 -93.48 -18.47 -57.83
CA GLY A 373 -94.11 -19.61 -58.50
C GLY A 373 -95.57 -19.86 -58.07
N ALA A 374 -95.89 -19.65 -56.79
CA ALA A 374 -97.26 -19.78 -56.28
C ALA A 374 -98.16 -18.62 -56.73
N ALA A 375 -97.62 -17.40 -56.86
CA ALA A 375 -98.32 -16.23 -57.37
C ALA A 375 -98.62 -16.36 -58.87
N ASP A 376 -97.63 -16.80 -59.66
CA ASP A 376 -97.81 -17.13 -61.08
C ASP A 376 -98.87 -18.22 -61.25
N LEU A 377 -98.77 -19.32 -60.47
CA LEU A 377 -99.77 -20.39 -60.47
C LEU A 377 -101.17 -19.89 -60.10
N ALA A 378 -101.29 -19.02 -59.08
CA ALA A 378 -102.57 -18.43 -58.69
C ALA A 378 -103.15 -17.54 -59.81
N GLY A 379 -102.30 -16.75 -60.47
CA GLY A 379 -102.66 -15.90 -61.61
C GLY A 379 -103.13 -16.70 -62.82
N ASP A 380 -102.40 -17.76 -63.17
CA ASP A 380 -102.75 -18.67 -64.27
C ASP A 380 -104.08 -19.40 -63.99
N ILE A 381 -104.28 -19.90 -62.76
CA ILE A 381 -105.54 -20.56 -62.36
C ILE A 381 -106.69 -19.54 -62.37
N ALA A 382 -106.48 -18.30 -61.92
CA ALA A 382 -107.50 -17.26 -61.95
C ALA A 382 -107.86 -16.84 -63.39
N ALA A 383 -106.88 -16.74 -64.28
CA ALA A 383 -107.10 -16.49 -65.70
C ALA A 383 -107.88 -17.65 -66.36
N LEU A 384 -107.54 -18.90 -66.02
CA LEU A 384 -108.29 -20.08 -66.44
C LEU A 384 -109.72 -20.05 -65.90
N ALA A 385 -109.92 -19.74 -64.61
CA ALA A 385 -111.25 -19.63 -63.99
C ALA A 385 -112.12 -18.54 -64.66
N ALA A 386 -111.53 -17.44 -65.13
CA ALA A 386 -112.23 -16.38 -65.86
C ALA A 386 -112.72 -16.81 -67.25
N SER A 387 -112.12 -17.85 -67.83
CA SER A 387 -112.54 -18.43 -69.12
C SER A 387 -113.67 -19.47 -69.01
N VAL A 388 -114.08 -19.83 -67.78
CA VAL A 388 -115.14 -20.81 -67.51
C VAL A 388 -116.49 -20.09 -67.26
N PRO A 389 -117.62 -20.57 -67.82
CA PRO A 389 -118.95 -19.98 -67.59
C PRO A 389 -119.32 -19.89 -66.10
N SER A 390 -120.01 -18.80 -65.72
CA SER A 390 -120.34 -18.43 -64.33
C SER A 390 -121.06 -19.53 -63.53
N ASP A 391 -121.82 -20.39 -64.22
CA ASP A 391 -122.71 -21.38 -63.63
C ASP A 391 -122.05 -22.77 -63.47
N SER A 392 -120.76 -22.89 -63.82
CA SER A 392 -120.02 -24.15 -63.80
C SER A 392 -119.50 -24.49 -62.39
N PRO A 393 -119.72 -25.72 -61.88
CA PRO A 393 -119.14 -26.16 -60.61
C PRO A 393 -117.59 -26.21 -60.64
N LEU A 394 -116.98 -26.32 -61.82
CA LEU A 394 -115.52 -26.27 -61.99
C LEU A 394 -114.95 -24.88 -61.62
N LYS A 395 -115.73 -23.81 -61.81
CA LYS A 395 -115.28 -22.46 -61.50
C LYS A 395 -115.04 -22.26 -59.99
N ALA A 396 -115.94 -22.78 -59.15
CA ALA A 396 -115.79 -22.68 -57.70
C ALA A 396 -114.53 -23.39 -57.17
N GLU A 397 -114.16 -24.55 -57.74
CA GLU A 397 -112.94 -25.24 -57.33
C GLU A 397 -111.66 -24.60 -57.88
N LEU A 398 -111.69 -24.04 -59.10
CA LEU A 398 -110.57 -23.23 -59.60
C LEU A 398 -110.37 -21.96 -58.77
N ASP A 399 -111.44 -21.27 -58.36
CA ASP A 399 -111.36 -20.11 -57.48
C ASP A 399 -110.80 -20.50 -56.09
N ARG A 400 -111.19 -21.66 -55.54
CA ARG A 400 -110.68 -22.18 -54.26
C ARG A 400 -109.20 -22.59 -54.34
N LEU A 401 -108.78 -23.20 -55.45
CA LEU A 401 -107.38 -23.57 -55.69
C LEU A 401 -106.50 -22.34 -55.94
N ALA A 402 -106.99 -21.33 -56.67
CA ALA A 402 -106.34 -20.03 -56.79
C ALA A 402 -106.19 -19.35 -55.42
N GLY A 403 -107.21 -19.41 -54.57
CA GLY A 403 -107.13 -18.95 -53.18
C GLY A 403 -106.11 -19.70 -52.33
N ALA A 404 -105.99 -21.03 -52.50
CA ALA A 404 -104.98 -21.83 -51.82
C ALA A 404 -103.56 -21.53 -52.32
N ALA A 405 -103.36 -21.34 -53.62
CA ALA A 405 -102.09 -20.91 -54.21
C ALA A 405 -101.71 -19.47 -53.75
N GLY A 406 -102.68 -18.56 -53.68
CA GLY A 406 -102.51 -17.23 -53.09
C GLY A 406 -102.18 -17.28 -51.58
N GLY A 407 -102.78 -18.21 -50.85
CA GLY A 407 -102.45 -18.50 -49.45
C GLY A 407 -101.03 -19.05 -49.27
N LEU A 408 -100.57 -19.91 -50.18
CA LEU A 408 -99.20 -20.40 -50.21
C LEU A 408 -98.21 -19.28 -50.53
N SER A 409 -98.54 -18.40 -51.48
CA SER A 409 -97.75 -17.20 -51.80
C SER A 409 -97.61 -16.29 -50.58
N THR A 410 -98.71 -15.95 -49.91
CA THR A 410 -98.67 -15.12 -48.69
C THR A 410 -97.94 -15.79 -47.52
N GLY A 411 -98.06 -17.11 -47.38
CA GLY A 411 -97.28 -17.89 -46.41
C GLY A 411 -95.79 -17.89 -46.72
N ALA A 412 -95.41 -18.07 -47.99
CA ALA A 412 -94.03 -18.01 -48.46
C ALA A 412 -93.42 -16.61 -48.27
N ALA A 413 -94.18 -15.55 -48.56
CA ALA A 413 -93.78 -14.16 -48.29
C ALA A 413 -93.48 -13.91 -46.80
N SER A 414 -94.29 -14.50 -45.91
CA SER A 414 -94.07 -14.39 -44.46
C SER A 414 -92.79 -15.11 -44.02
N VAL A 415 -92.51 -16.29 -44.60
CA VAL A 415 -91.27 -17.05 -44.35
C VAL A 415 -90.05 -16.31 -44.92
N GLU A 416 -90.15 -15.75 -46.12
CA GLU A 416 -89.10 -14.91 -46.71
C GLU A 416 -88.78 -13.71 -45.82
N GLY A 417 -89.81 -12.98 -45.38
CA GLY A 417 -89.65 -11.83 -44.49
C GLY A 417 -88.95 -12.19 -43.18
N GLY A 418 -89.42 -13.25 -42.51
CA GLY A 418 -88.80 -13.72 -41.26
C GLY A 418 -87.38 -14.24 -41.45
N ALA A 419 -87.10 -15.00 -42.51
CA ALA A 419 -85.77 -15.50 -42.83
C ALA A 419 -84.80 -14.36 -43.18
N SER A 420 -85.28 -13.33 -43.87
CA SER A 420 -84.51 -12.12 -44.19
C SER A 420 -84.17 -11.29 -42.95
N GLU A 421 -85.08 -11.17 -41.99
CA GLU A 421 -84.78 -10.53 -40.70
C GLU A 421 -83.71 -11.29 -39.91
N VAL A 422 -83.81 -12.62 -39.85
CA VAL A 422 -82.79 -13.47 -39.22
C VAL A 422 -81.45 -13.35 -39.94
N ALA A 423 -81.44 -13.31 -41.27
CA ALA A 423 -80.23 -13.09 -42.07
C ALA A 423 -79.60 -11.71 -41.78
N ALA A 424 -80.41 -10.66 -41.69
CA ALA A 424 -79.94 -9.32 -41.36
C ALA A 424 -79.37 -9.23 -39.92
N GLY A 425 -80.05 -9.87 -38.96
CA GLY A 425 -79.60 -9.93 -37.56
C GLY A 425 -78.28 -10.68 -37.41
N THR A 426 -78.15 -11.84 -38.04
CA THR A 426 -76.92 -12.65 -38.01
C THR A 426 -75.79 -12.04 -38.84
N ALA A 427 -76.09 -11.28 -39.89
CA ALA A 427 -75.10 -10.48 -40.61
C ALA A 427 -74.48 -9.39 -39.72
N ARG A 428 -75.31 -8.69 -38.92
CA ARG A 428 -74.83 -7.72 -37.94
C ARG A 428 -73.99 -8.40 -36.86
N LEU A 429 -74.41 -9.57 -36.37
CA LEU A 429 -73.68 -10.35 -35.38
C LEU A 429 -72.30 -10.79 -35.91
N TYR A 430 -72.26 -11.37 -37.12
CA TYR A 430 -71.02 -11.74 -37.79
C TYR A 430 -70.10 -10.54 -38.00
N GLY A 431 -70.63 -9.43 -38.51
CA GLY A 431 -69.88 -8.18 -38.67
C GLY A 431 -69.33 -7.66 -37.34
N GLY A 432 -70.07 -7.81 -36.24
CA GLY A 432 -69.59 -7.45 -34.89
C GLY A 432 -68.40 -8.28 -34.42
N PHE A 433 -68.34 -9.57 -34.78
CA PHE A 433 -67.18 -10.41 -34.45
C PHE A 433 -65.95 -10.09 -35.29
N THR A 434 -66.13 -9.83 -36.60
CA THR A 434 -65.04 -9.74 -37.58
C THR A 434 -64.65 -8.33 -38.00
N ALA A 435 -65.35 -7.29 -37.53
CA ALA A 435 -64.98 -5.91 -37.81
C ALA A 435 -63.55 -5.61 -37.33
N GLU A 436 -62.96 -4.54 -37.85
CA GLU A 436 -61.62 -4.07 -37.48
C GLU A 436 -61.46 -3.84 -35.97
N LYS A 437 -62.54 -3.39 -35.30
CA LYS A 437 -62.66 -3.28 -33.83
C LYS A 437 -63.48 -4.41 -33.19
N GLY A 438 -63.64 -5.51 -33.90
CA GLY A 438 -64.43 -6.66 -33.48
C GLY A 438 -63.75 -7.46 -32.36
N LEU A 439 -64.55 -8.25 -31.66
CA LEU A 439 -64.14 -8.96 -30.44
C LEU A 439 -62.95 -9.92 -30.68
N VAL A 440 -62.86 -10.55 -31.86
CA VAL A 440 -61.75 -11.45 -32.22
C VAL A 440 -60.42 -10.70 -32.24
N ASN A 441 -60.41 -9.51 -32.84
CA ASN A 441 -59.20 -8.69 -32.93
C ASN A 441 -58.80 -8.13 -31.56
N SER A 442 -59.77 -7.76 -30.72
CA SER A 442 -59.49 -7.35 -29.32
C SER A 442 -58.87 -8.48 -28.50
N ALA A 443 -59.33 -9.73 -28.65
CA ALA A 443 -58.73 -10.87 -27.98
C ALA A 443 -57.28 -11.12 -28.45
N ARG A 444 -57.00 -10.99 -29.76
CA ARG A 444 -55.63 -11.08 -30.29
C ARG A 444 -54.73 -9.93 -29.82
N ALA A 445 -55.26 -8.72 -29.69
CA ALA A 445 -54.51 -7.59 -29.14
C ALA A 445 -54.15 -7.81 -27.66
N LEU A 446 -55.07 -8.37 -26.87
CA LEU A 446 -54.80 -8.76 -25.48
C LEU A 446 -53.72 -9.84 -25.39
N ASP A 447 -53.76 -10.82 -26.30
CA ASP A 447 -52.76 -11.87 -26.41
C ASP A 447 -51.35 -11.31 -26.71
N ALA A 448 -51.27 -10.40 -27.67
CA ALA A 448 -50.02 -9.70 -28.01
C ALA A 448 -49.50 -8.87 -26.83
N GLY A 449 -50.38 -8.18 -26.10
CA GLY A 449 -50.02 -7.45 -24.89
C GLY A 449 -49.48 -8.36 -23.79
N ALA A 450 -50.12 -9.52 -23.58
CA ALA A 450 -49.66 -10.53 -22.62
C ALA A 450 -48.29 -11.11 -23.02
N ALA A 451 -48.06 -11.36 -24.32
CA ALA A 451 -46.78 -11.80 -24.83
C ALA A 451 -45.68 -10.73 -24.63
N GLY A 452 -46.00 -9.45 -24.87
CA GLY A 452 -45.11 -8.33 -24.59
C GLY A 452 -44.73 -8.23 -23.10
N LEU A 453 -45.71 -8.41 -22.20
CA LEU A 453 -45.46 -8.41 -20.76
C LEU A 453 -44.55 -9.57 -20.31
N ARG A 454 -44.70 -10.77 -20.89
CA ARG A 454 -43.77 -11.88 -20.65
C ARG A 454 -42.35 -11.57 -21.13
N SER A 455 -42.22 -10.95 -22.30
CA SER A 455 -40.90 -10.53 -22.81
C SER A 455 -40.25 -9.52 -21.87
N GLY A 456 -41.00 -8.50 -21.43
CA GLY A 456 -40.48 -7.49 -20.49
C GLY A 456 -40.11 -8.07 -19.12
N THR A 457 -40.87 -9.03 -18.62
CA THR A 457 -40.54 -9.72 -17.35
C THR A 457 -39.34 -10.66 -17.47
N THR A 458 -39.10 -11.23 -18.64
CA THR A 458 -37.86 -11.99 -18.92
C THR A 458 -36.64 -11.07 -18.87
N SER A 459 -36.70 -9.92 -19.54
CA SER A 459 -35.61 -8.92 -19.47
C SER A 459 -35.40 -8.37 -18.06
N LEU A 460 -36.46 -8.22 -17.28
CA LEU A 460 -36.38 -7.81 -15.87
C LEU A 460 -35.67 -8.86 -15.00
N ASP A 461 -35.95 -10.15 -15.23
CA ASP A 461 -35.28 -11.25 -14.54
C ASP A 461 -33.78 -11.31 -14.89
N GLU A 462 -33.43 -11.19 -16.17
CA GLU A 462 -32.04 -11.08 -16.62
C GLU A 462 -31.30 -9.92 -15.95
N GLY A 463 -31.94 -8.75 -15.87
CA GLY A 463 -31.41 -7.59 -15.15
C GLY A 463 -31.22 -7.85 -13.65
N ALA A 464 -32.18 -8.52 -13.00
CA ALA A 464 -32.07 -8.89 -11.59
C ALA A 464 -30.94 -9.90 -11.34
N GLN A 465 -30.74 -10.88 -12.24
CA GLN A 465 -29.63 -11.83 -12.16
C GLN A 465 -28.27 -11.13 -12.34
N ALA A 466 -28.16 -10.18 -13.27
CA ALA A 466 -26.97 -9.37 -13.45
C ALA A 466 -26.68 -8.52 -12.20
N LEU A 467 -27.71 -7.91 -11.60
CA LEU A 467 -27.57 -7.12 -10.38
C LEU A 467 -27.10 -7.96 -9.18
N ARG A 468 -27.64 -9.18 -8.99
CA ARG A 468 -27.12 -10.12 -7.96
C ARG A 468 -25.67 -10.48 -8.20
N SER A 469 -25.30 -10.77 -9.44
CA SER A 469 -23.94 -11.16 -9.78
C SER A 469 -22.96 -10.02 -9.48
N GLY A 470 -23.31 -8.78 -9.86
CA GLY A 470 -22.52 -7.59 -9.53
C GLY A 470 -22.45 -7.33 -8.02
N ALA A 471 -23.58 -7.43 -7.32
CA ALA A 471 -23.62 -7.29 -5.86
C ALA A 471 -22.75 -8.34 -5.15
N LYS A 472 -22.77 -9.59 -5.61
CA LYS A 472 -21.91 -10.65 -5.10
C LYS A 472 -20.44 -10.36 -5.35
N GLN A 473 -20.07 -9.90 -6.55
CA GLN A 473 -18.68 -9.51 -6.84
C GLN A 473 -18.20 -8.38 -5.92
N VAL A 474 -19.04 -7.39 -5.62
CA VAL A 474 -18.71 -6.32 -4.66
C VAL A 474 -18.55 -6.90 -3.24
N ALA A 475 -19.43 -7.80 -2.82
CA ALA A 475 -19.34 -8.44 -1.51
C ALA A 475 -18.06 -9.30 -1.36
N ASP A 476 -17.71 -10.06 -2.40
CA ASP A 476 -16.50 -10.88 -2.42
C ASP A 476 -15.23 -10.00 -2.45
N GLY A 477 -15.23 -8.93 -3.27
CA GLY A 477 -14.12 -7.97 -3.34
C GLY A 477 -13.91 -7.21 -2.03
N THR A 478 -14.99 -6.81 -1.35
CA THR A 478 -14.90 -6.17 -0.03
C THR A 478 -14.45 -7.11 1.08
N ALA A 479 -14.79 -8.41 1.00
CA ALA A 479 -14.26 -9.42 1.90
C ALA A 479 -12.73 -9.63 1.71
N ALA A 480 -12.27 -9.67 0.46
CA ALA A 480 -10.85 -9.73 0.14
C ALA A 480 -10.10 -8.47 0.63
N LEU A 481 -10.67 -7.28 0.40
CA LEU A 481 -10.12 -6.01 0.90
C LEU A 481 -10.05 -5.99 2.43
N SER A 482 -11.12 -6.41 3.12
CA SER A 482 -11.15 -6.49 4.59
C SER A 482 -10.04 -7.40 5.13
N THR A 483 -9.82 -8.55 4.46
CA THR A 483 -8.74 -9.48 4.80
C THR A 483 -7.37 -8.82 4.63
N GLY A 484 -7.11 -8.20 3.47
CA GLY A 484 -5.85 -7.50 3.20
C GLY A 484 -5.59 -6.32 4.15
N LEU A 485 -6.63 -5.59 4.55
CA LEU A 485 -6.54 -4.52 5.55
C LEU A 485 -6.25 -5.06 6.96
N GLY A 486 -6.77 -6.24 7.30
CA GLY A 486 -6.42 -6.95 8.53
C GLY A 486 -4.95 -7.38 8.57
N GLU A 487 -4.41 -7.88 7.45
CA GLU A 487 -2.99 -8.18 7.30
C GLU A 487 -2.11 -6.92 7.38
N LEU A 488 -2.54 -5.83 6.73
CA LEU A 488 -1.84 -4.54 6.79
C LEU A 488 -1.81 -3.98 8.22
N SER A 489 -2.92 -4.01 8.94
CA SER A 489 -3.00 -3.59 10.35
C SER A 489 -2.09 -4.44 11.24
N SER A 490 -2.06 -5.76 11.01
CA SER A 490 -1.17 -6.67 11.73
C SER A 490 0.30 -6.41 11.43
N GLY A 491 0.65 -6.18 10.16
CA GLY A 491 2.00 -5.80 9.73
C GLY A 491 2.45 -4.47 10.32
N ALA A 492 1.59 -3.45 10.28
CA ALA A 492 1.84 -2.15 10.87
C ALA A 492 2.05 -2.24 12.39
N SER A 493 1.27 -3.07 13.09
CA SER A 493 1.44 -3.33 14.53
C SER A 493 2.80 -3.99 14.84
N ARG A 494 3.28 -4.89 13.98
CA ARG A 494 4.62 -5.49 14.10
C ARG A 494 5.73 -4.46 13.87
N VAL A 495 5.59 -3.58 12.87
CA VAL A 495 6.55 -2.49 12.61
C VAL A 495 6.58 -1.51 13.79
N GLN A 496 5.43 -1.18 14.36
CA GLN A 496 5.32 -0.36 15.56
C GLN A 496 6.12 -0.98 16.71
N ALA A 497 5.88 -2.25 17.02
CA ALA A 497 6.58 -2.96 18.09
C ALA A 497 8.10 -3.03 17.86
N GLY A 498 8.53 -3.38 16.64
CA GLY A 498 9.94 -3.42 16.27
C GLY A 498 10.62 -2.05 16.38
N SER A 499 9.94 -1.00 15.92
CA SER A 499 10.47 0.37 15.99
C SER A 499 10.57 0.89 17.42
N GLN A 500 9.65 0.50 18.32
CA GLN A 500 9.77 0.80 19.75
C GLN A 500 10.95 0.07 20.39
N GLN A 501 11.23 -1.17 19.99
CA GLN A 501 12.43 -1.91 20.43
C GLN A 501 13.71 -1.24 19.93
N VAL A 502 13.75 -0.77 18.68
CA VAL A 502 14.90 -0.02 18.15
C VAL A 502 15.09 1.30 18.88
N ALA A 503 14.02 2.05 19.15
CA ALA A 503 14.11 3.32 19.89
C ALA A 503 14.71 3.11 21.29
N SER A 504 14.18 2.14 22.03
CA SER A 504 14.65 1.79 23.38
C SER A 504 16.07 1.20 23.38
N GLY A 505 16.41 0.39 22.38
CA GLY A 505 17.77 -0.12 22.16
C GLY A 505 18.76 1.02 21.86
N ALA A 506 18.39 1.95 20.98
CA ALA A 506 19.20 3.12 20.63
C ALA A 506 19.43 4.05 21.84
N GLN A 507 18.42 4.24 22.71
CA GLN A 507 18.58 4.99 23.97
C GLN A 507 19.49 4.29 24.97
N SER A 508 19.39 2.96 25.08
CA SER A 508 20.29 2.16 25.92
C SER A 508 21.73 2.24 25.41
N ALA A 509 21.92 2.14 24.08
CA ALA A 509 23.22 2.27 23.43
C ALA A 509 23.80 3.69 23.57
N ALA A 510 22.98 4.74 23.44
CA ALA A 510 23.39 6.12 23.68
C ALA A 510 23.87 6.31 25.13
N THR A 511 23.16 5.74 26.10
CA THR A 511 23.55 5.77 27.52
C THR A 511 24.89 5.06 27.74
N GLY A 512 25.09 3.90 27.11
CA GLY A 512 26.35 3.16 27.12
C GLY A 512 27.50 3.96 26.49
N ALA A 513 27.27 4.57 25.32
CA ALA A 513 28.24 5.40 24.62
C ALA A 513 28.62 6.64 25.44
N SER A 514 27.65 7.30 26.09
CA SER A 514 27.91 8.42 27.00
C SER A 514 28.75 8.00 28.23
N THR A 515 28.49 6.81 28.77
CA THR A 515 29.29 6.26 29.88
C THR A 515 30.71 5.96 29.44
N LEU A 516 30.89 5.34 28.27
CA LEU A 516 32.20 5.09 27.67
C LEU A 516 32.94 6.41 27.41
N ASN A 517 32.24 7.40 26.85
CA ASN A 517 32.77 8.74 26.63
C ASN A 517 33.33 9.32 27.93
N SER A 518 32.55 9.30 29.01
CA SER A 518 33.00 9.77 30.32
C SER A 518 34.28 9.05 30.79
N LYS A 519 34.35 7.71 30.67
CA LYS A 519 35.54 6.93 31.07
C LYS A 519 36.76 7.16 30.19
N LEU A 520 36.59 7.42 28.90
CA LEU A 520 37.68 7.80 28.00
C LEU A 520 38.22 9.20 28.34
N GLY A 521 37.36 10.10 28.79
CA GLY A 521 37.78 11.41 29.33
C GLY A 521 38.64 11.24 30.58
N GLU A 522 38.21 10.41 31.54
CA GLU A 522 39.00 10.07 32.74
C GLU A 522 40.37 9.45 32.37
N LEU A 523 40.40 8.52 31.40
CA LEU A 523 41.64 7.88 30.93
C LEU A 523 42.61 8.88 30.28
N SER A 524 42.10 9.80 29.46
CA SER A 524 42.90 10.86 28.84
C SER A 524 43.58 11.74 29.91
N THR A 525 42.81 12.15 30.92
CA THR A 525 43.35 12.92 32.06
C THR A 525 44.38 12.13 32.85
N GLY A 526 44.10 10.86 33.18
CA GLY A 526 45.06 9.99 33.89
C GLY A 526 46.36 9.76 33.12
N ALA A 527 46.30 9.65 31.79
CA ALA A 527 47.49 9.55 30.95
C ALA A 527 48.34 10.83 30.96
N GLN A 528 47.71 12.01 31.01
CA GLN A 528 48.39 13.30 31.14
C GLN A 528 49.07 13.46 32.51
N ASP A 529 48.39 13.03 33.58
CA ASP A 529 48.96 13.04 34.93
C ASP A 529 50.18 12.12 35.04
N ALA A 530 50.10 10.92 34.45
CA ALA A 530 51.21 9.97 34.39
C ALA A 530 52.40 10.51 33.58
N ALA A 531 52.14 11.18 32.44
CA ALA A 531 53.19 11.84 31.66
C ALA A 531 53.88 12.96 32.45
N THR A 532 53.10 13.73 33.21
CA THR A 532 53.62 14.76 34.12
C THR A 532 54.52 14.13 35.20
N GLY A 533 54.11 13.00 35.78
CA GLY A 533 54.91 12.23 36.74
C GLY A 533 56.24 11.73 36.14
N ALA A 534 56.20 11.14 34.95
CA ALA A 534 57.40 10.68 34.24
C ALA A 534 58.37 11.84 33.95
N THR A 535 57.85 13.02 33.60
CA THR A 535 58.66 14.23 33.38
C THR A 535 59.32 14.73 34.67
N LYS A 536 58.63 14.66 35.82
CA LYS A 536 59.22 14.98 37.14
C LYS A 536 60.35 14.01 37.51
N ILE A 537 60.18 12.72 37.25
CA ILE A 537 61.24 11.70 37.47
C ILE A 537 62.46 12.01 36.60
N LYS A 538 62.25 12.31 35.31
CA LYS A 538 63.31 12.71 34.38
C LYS A 538 64.09 13.91 34.91
N ALA A 539 63.39 14.95 35.37
CA ALA A 539 64.01 16.16 35.93
C ALA A 539 64.82 15.87 37.21
N GLY A 540 64.37 14.95 38.08
CA GLY A 540 65.16 14.52 39.23
C GLY A 540 66.45 13.79 38.83
N LEU A 541 66.39 12.98 37.77
CA LEU A 541 67.56 12.28 37.23
C LEU A 541 68.54 13.22 36.52
N ASP A 542 68.05 14.30 35.89
CA ASP A 542 68.87 15.38 35.33
C ASP A 542 69.75 16.05 36.41
N VAL A 543 69.29 16.07 37.67
CA VAL A 543 70.05 16.58 38.82
C VAL A 543 71.00 15.53 39.42
N LEU A 544 70.59 14.25 39.45
CA LEU A 544 71.38 13.16 40.05
C LEU A 544 72.64 12.82 39.22
N ALA A 545 72.54 12.84 37.90
CA ALA A 545 73.63 12.42 37.01
C ALA A 545 74.93 13.25 37.17
N PRO A 546 74.88 14.60 37.23
CA PRO A 546 76.06 15.42 37.54
C PRO A 546 76.67 15.12 38.92
N GLY A 547 75.83 14.82 39.93
CA GLY A 547 76.28 14.48 41.28
C GLY A 547 77.09 13.19 41.33
N ILE A 548 76.72 12.17 40.54
CA ILE A 548 77.47 10.92 40.41
C ILE A 548 78.84 11.16 39.75
N VAL A 549 78.90 12.03 38.73
CA VAL A 549 80.16 12.40 38.05
C VAL A 549 81.09 13.16 39.00
N GLN A 550 80.56 14.07 39.80
CA GLN A 550 81.33 14.81 40.80
C GLN A 550 81.90 13.89 41.89
N ALA A 551 81.12 12.91 42.35
CA ALA A 551 81.58 11.90 43.30
C ALA A 551 82.68 10.99 42.72
N ALA A 552 82.57 10.61 41.44
CA ALA A 552 83.60 9.84 40.74
C ALA A 552 84.91 10.64 40.56
N GLY A 553 84.81 11.94 40.26
CA GLY A 553 85.97 12.84 40.21
C GLY A 553 86.69 12.94 41.55
N GLY A 554 85.95 13.11 42.65
CA GLY A 554 86.54 13.12 43.99
C GLY A 554 87.23 11.80 44.37
N ALA A 555 86.72 10.65 43.90
CA ALA A 555 87.38 9.35 44.08
C ALA A 555 88.69 9.23 43.28
N ALA A 556 88.77 9.82 42.09
CA ALA A 556 90.00 9.88 41.29
C ALA A 556 91.06 10.81 41.87
N ASP A 557 90.66 11.93 42.50
CA ASP A 557 91.58 12.83 43.19
C ASP A 557 92.26 12.15 44.39
N ILE A 558 91.53 11.28 45.09
CA ILE A 558 92.06 10.43 46.17
C ILE A 558 93.07 9.42 45.62
N GLU A 559 92.79 8.81 44.46
CA GLU A 559 93.71 7.87 43.78
C GLU A 559 95.03 8.54 43.40
N ALA A 560 94.98 9.76 42.84
CA ALA A 560 96.16 10.54 42.49
C ALA A 560 97.01 10.94 43.71
N GLY A 561 96.35 11.33 44.82
CA GLY A 561 97.02 11.66 46.09
C GLY A 561 97.73 10.46 46.72
N LEU A 562 97.17 9.26 46.61
CA LEU A 562 97.78 8.02 47.11
C LEU A 562 98.96 7.55 46.24
N GLY A 563 98.93 7.77 44.91
CA GLY A 563 100.04 7.48 44.01
C GLY A 563 101.31 8.30 44.28
N ALA A 564 101.16 9.52 44.80
CA ALA A 564 102.26 10.40 45.19
C ALA A 564 102.96 10.00 46.51
N LEU A 565 102.37 9.10 47.30
CA LEU A 565 102.87 8.67 48.62
C LEU A 565 104.01 7.63 48.54
N ALA A 566 104.09 6.89 47.43
CA ALA A 566 105.02 5.76 47.25
C ALA A 566 106.54 6.12 47.30
N PRO A 567 107.01 7.29 46.81
CA PRO A 567 108.42 7.68 46.94
C PRO A 567 108.83 8.06 48.37
N GLY A 568 107.91 8.61 49.17
CA GLY A 568 108.18 9.09 50.54
C GLY A 568 108.42 7.96 51.56
N ILE A 569 107.75 6.82 51.39
CA ILE A 569 107.94 5.62 52.22
C ILE A 569 109.35 5.03 52.06
N ARG A 570 109.99 5.23 50.89
CA ARG A 570 111.37 4.78 50.62
C ARG A 570 112.44 5.60 51.37
N SER A 571 112.16 6.86 51.71
CA SER A 571 113.05 7.70 52.53
C SER A 571 112.94 7.41 54.03
N ALA A 572 111.75 7.03 54.52
CA ALA A 572 111.51 6.75 55.95
C ALA A 572 112.19 5.46 56.45
N ALA A 573 112.44 4.49 55.56
CA ALA A 573 113.16 3.25 55.88
C ALA A 573 114.61 3.50 56.35
N ASN A 574 115.23 4.62 55.95
CA ASN A 574 116.56 5.00 56.39
C ASN A 574 116.58 5.61 57.81
N GLY A 575 115.47 6.24 58.24
CA GLY A 575 115.33 6.90 59.55
C GLY A 575 115.02 5.97 60.73
N ALA A 576 114.61 4.72 60.48
CA ALA A 576 114.35 3.73 61.53
C ALA A 576 115.60 3.32 62.32
N THR A 577 116.79 3.64 61.80
CA THR A 577 118.07 3.50 62.50
C THR A 577 118.26 4.53 63.63
N GLU A 578 117.56 5.68 63.59
CA GLU A 578 117.67 6.76 64.60
C GLU A 578 116.67 6.64 65.77
N ILE A 579 115.62 5.81 65.66
CA ILE A 579 114.48 5.76 66.61
C ILE A 579 114.65 4.75 67.77
N SER A 580 115.79 4.06 67.87
CA SER A 580 116.24 3.51 69.17
C SER A 580 116.29 4.58 70.27
N THR A 581 116.32 5.86 69.88
CA THR A 581 116.35 7.04 70.75
C THR A 581 114.95 7.55 71.15
N GLY A 582 113.87 7.07 70.52
CA GLY A 582 112.50 7.59 70.67
C GLY A 582 111.55 6.79 71.58
N LEU A 583 112.03 5.69 72.19
CA LEU A 583 111.28 4.81 73.10
C LEU A 583 110.87 5.44 74.45
N GLY A 584 110.81 6.77 74.53
CA GLY A 584 110.26 7.53 75.66
C GLY A 584 108.79 7.95 75.52
N ALA A 585 108.11 7.68 74.40
CA ALA A 585 106.81 8.31 74.08
C ALA A 585 105.58 7.37 74.07
N LEU A 586 105.62 6.17 74.65
CA LEU A 586 104.60 5.11 74.46
C LEU A 586 103.29 5.26 75.29
N ALA A 587 103.20 6.22 76.21
CA ALA A 587 102.00 6.44 77.04
C ALA A 587 100.69 6.85 76.29
N PRO A 588 100.69 7.57 75.14
CA PRO A 588 99.46 8.01 74.47
C PRO A 588 98.71 6.91 73.69
N GLY A 589 99.41 5.85 73.25
CA GLY A 589 98.83 4.81 72.38
C GLY A 589 97.82 3.91 73.10
N ILE A 590 98.03 3.65 74.40
CA ILE A 590 97.10 2.87 75.24
C ILE A 590 95.75 3.59 75.38
N ARG A 591 95.76 4.93 75.31
CA ARG A 591 94.55 5.77 75.39
C ARG A 591 93.76 5.83 74.07
N SER A 592 94.42 5.70 72.92
CA SER A 592 93.75 5.63 71.60
C SER A 592 93.06 4.28 71.33
N ALA A 593 93.65 3.17 71.78
CA ALA A 593 93.06 1.84 71.61
C ALA A 593 91.76 1.66 72.42
N ALA A 594 91.68 2.29 73.60
CA ALA A 594 90.46 2.33 74.41
C ALA A 594 89.33 3.13 73.74
N ASN A 595 89.65 4.20 72.99
CA ASN A 595 88.66 5.02 72.28
C ASN A 595 88.14 4.35 70.99
N GLY A 596 88.98 3.56 70.29
CA GLY A 596 88.57 2.81 69.09
C GLY A 596 87.60 1.66 69.37
N ALA A 597 87.69 1.04 70.56
CA ALA A 597 86.69 0.07 71.01
C ALA A 597 85.31 0.72 71.23
N THR A 598 85.30 2.01 71.61
CA THR A 598 84.08 2.82 71.78
C THR A 598 83.47 3.24 70.43
N GLU A 599 84.28 3.55 69.42
CA GLU A 599 83.80 3.84 68.04
C GLU A 599 83.24 2.61 67.32
N ILE A 600 83.81 1.42 67.54
CA ILE A 600 83.27 0.15 67.01
C ILE A 600 81.89 -0.16 67.62
N ASN A 601 81.71 0.13 68.92
CA ASN A 601 80.40 0.00 69.59
C ASN A 601 79.35 0.97 69.03
N ALA A 602 79.76 2.17 68.58
CA ALA A 602 78.86 3.14 67.94
C ALA A 602 78.48 2.71 66.50
N GLY A 603 79.41 2.12 65.74
CA GLY A 603 79.14 1.59 64.39
C GLY A 603 78.27 0.33 64.36
N LEU A 604 78.42 -0.57 65.34
CA LEU A 604 77.58 -1.76 65.47
C LEU A 604 76.13 -1.42 65.90
N GLY A 605 75.94 -0.32 66.65
CA GLY A 605 74.62 0.22 66.96
C GLY A 605 73.84 0.74 65.75
N ALA A 606 74.51 1.06 64.64
CA ALA A 606 73.91 1.52 63.39
C ALA A 606 73.54 0.38 62.41
N LEU A 607 74.02 -0.85 62.62
CA LEU A 607 73.80 -1.98 61.71
C LEU A 607 72.47 -2.72 61.97
N ALA A 608 72.01 -2.78 63.22
CA ALA A 608 70.75 -3.41 63.60
C ALA A 608 69.50 -2.69 63.02
N PRO A 609 69.41 -1.34 63.00
CA PRO A 609 68.33 -0.62 62.34
C PRO A 609 68.28 -0.87 60.82
N GLY A 610 69.44 -0.90 60.15
CA GLY A 610 69.50 -1.13 58.70
C GLY A 610 69.07 -2.55 58.29
N ALA A 611 69.41 -3.58 59.08
CA ALA A 611 68.92 -4.94 58.83
C ALA A 611 67.42 -5.09 59.09
N ALA A 612 66.87 -4.36 60.07
CA ALA A 612 65.43 -4.27 60.30
C ALA A 612 64.72 -3.54 59.14
N GLU A 613 65.31 -2.47 58.61
CA GLU A 613 64.80 -1.72 57.46
C GLU A 613 64.78 -2.56 56.17
N VAL A 614 65.81 -3.39 55.93
CA VAL A 614 65.82 -4.37 54.83
C VAL A 614 64.74 -5.44 55.00
N SER A 615 64.48 -5.91 56.22
CA SER A 615 63.40 -6.87 56.48
C SER A 615 62.00 -6.25 56.25
N VAL A 616 61.81 -4.98 56.62
CA VAL A 616 60.57 -4.24 56.35
C VAL A 616 60.41 -4.01 54.84
N GLY A 617 61.46 -3.56 54.15
CA GLY A 617 61.45 -3.37 52.70
C GLY A 617 61.18 -4.66 51.92
N ALA A 618 61.73 -5.80 52.35
CA ALA A 618 61.43 -7.10 51.76
C ALA A 618 59.95 -7.52 51.97
N THR A 619 59.38 -7.17 53.13
CA THR A 619 57.97 -7.42 53.45
C THR A 619 57.04 -6.52 52.62
N ASP A 620 57.41 -5.27 52.39
CA ASP A 620 56.61 -4.36 51.55
C ASP A 620 56.73 -4.69 50.05
N ALA A 621 57.90 -5.17 49.59
CA ALA A 621 58.08 -5.72 48.25
C ALA A 621 57.27 -7.01 48.02
N ALA A 622 57.14 -7.87 49.04
CA ALA A 622 56.27 -9.05 49.03
C ALA A 622 54.80 -8.64 48.86
N LYS A 623 54.31 -7.65 49.63
CA LYS A 623 52.95 -7.08 49.44
C LYS A 623 52.75 -6.50 48.04
N GLY A 624 53.77 -5.86 47.46
CA GLY A 624 53.75 -5.37 46.08
C GLY A 624 53.64 -6.49 45.04
N SER A 625 54.40 -7.57 45.23
CA SER A 625 54.36 -8.78 44.38
C SER A 625 53.00 -9.48 44.47
N GLN A 626 52.40 -9.52 45.65
CA GLN A 626 51.06 -10.07 45.85
C GLN A 626 49.96 -9.21 45.22
N LYS A 627 50.08 -7.87 45.27
CA LYS A 627 49.20 -6.96 44.50
C LYS A 627 49.34 -7.20 43.00
N LEU A 628 50.55 -7.40 42.48
CA LEU A 628 50.78 -7.71 41.07
C LEU A 628 50.15 -9.06 40.67
N ALA A 629 50.29 -10.10 41.51
CA ALA A 629 49.67 -11.40 41.29
C ALA A 629 48.14 -11.29 41.22
N ASN A 630 47.53 -10.52 42.13
CA ASN A 630 46.08 -10.29 42.13
C ASN A 630 45.63 -9.50 40.88
N GLY A 631 46.34 -8.44 40.51
CA GLY A 631 46.04 -7.68 39.29
C GLY A 631 46.18 -8.51 38.01
N ALA A 632 47.16 -9.42 37.95
CA ALA A 632 47.32 -10.35 36.84
C ALA A 632 46.17 -11.39 36.78
N GLN A 633 45.64 -11.82 37.93
CA GLN A 633 44.46 -12.69 37.97
C GLN A 633 43.18 -11.94 37.56
N GLU A 634 43.01 -10.68 37.96
CA GLU A 634 41.91 -9.83 37.51
C GLU A 634 41.96 -9.60 35.99
N LEU A 635 43.17 -9.38 35.43
CA LEU A 635 43.38 -9.28 33.98
C LEU A 635 43.05 -10.59 33.27
N ALA A 636 43.47 -11.75 33.80
CA ALA A 636 43.12 -13.05 33.24
C ALA A 636 41.60 -13.29 33.22
N ALA A 637 40.90 -12.89 34.28
CA ALA A 637 39.44 -12.94 34.37
C ALA A 637 38.75 -11.96 33.40
N GLY A 638 39.31 -10.75 33.23
CA GLY A 638 38.86 -9.78 32.23
C GLY A 638 38.99 -10.30 30.80
N ASN A 639 40.12 -10.94 30.48
CA ASN A 639 40.36 -11.56 29.17
C ASN A 639 39.44 -12.76 28.91
N ALA A 640 39.12 -13.55 29.94
CA ALA A 640 38.13 -14.61 29.81
C ALA A 640 36.73 -14.06 29.51
N LYS A 641 36.32 -12.96 30.17
CA LYS A 641 35.08 -12.25 29.84
C LYS A 641 35.08 -11.68 28.42
N LEU A 642 36.21 -11.12 27.96
CA LEU A 642 36.37 -10.65 26.59
C LEU A 642 36.23 -11.78 25.57
N ALA A 643 36.83 -12.94 25.84
CA ALA A 643 36.68 -14.12 24.99
C ALA A 643 35.23 -14.62 24.92
N THR A 644 34.49 -14.59 26.03
CA THR A 644 33.05 -14.90 26.05
C THR A 644 32.26 -13.86 25.27
N GLY A 645 32.49 -12.56 25.51
CA GLY A 645 31.83 -11.48 24.77
C GLY A 645 32.10 -11.52 23.26
N ALA A 646 33.30 -11.92 22.84
CA ALA A 646 33.63 -12.12 21.43
C ALA A 646 32.86 -13.30 20.81
N ARG A 647 32.62 -14.39 21.56
CA ARG A 647 31.77 -15.51 21.11
C ARG A 647 30.29 -15.12 21.05
N ASP A 648 29.82 -14.36 22.04
CA ASP A 648 28.44 -13.86 22.05
C ASP A 648 28.20 -12.89 20.89
N LEU A 649 29.19 -12.03 20.59
CA LEU A 649 29.17 -11.15 19.43
C LEU A 649 29.11 -11.95 18.12
N PHE A 650 29.97 -12.97 17.95
CA PHE A 650 29.96 -13.88 16.80
C PHE A 650 28.59 -14.58 16.61
N ALA A 651 28.00 -15.05 17.71
CA ALA A 651 26.65 -15.65 17.68
C ALA A 651 25.56 -14.62 17.33
N GLY A 652 25.72 -13.37 17.79
CA GLY A 652 24.84 -12.26 17.45
C GLY A 652 24.94 -11.84 15.98
N THR A 653 26.15 -11.77 15.42
CA THR A 653 26.38 -11.43 14.00
C THR A 653 25.87 -12.52 13.07
N THR A 654 26.00 -13.80 13.46
CA THR A 654 25.40 -14.92 12.70
C THR A 654 23.87 -14.81 12.67
N LYS A 655 23.22 -14.49 13.80
CA LYS A 655 21.76 -14.24 13.81
C LYS A 655 21.34 -13.04 12.97
N LEU A 656 22.18 -11.99 12.91
CA LEU A 656 21.94 -10.82 12.09
C LEU A 656 22.03 -11.16 10.60
N GLU A 657 23.01 -11.98 10.21
CA GLU A 657 23.17 -12.51 8.85
C GLU A 657 21.92 -13.32 8.42
N ASP A 658 21.47 -14.27 9.26
CA ASP A 658 20.23 -15.04 9.02
C ASP A 658 18.98 -14.13 8.88
N GLY A 659 18.89 -13.11 9.74
CA GLY A 659 17.83 -12.10 9.68
C GLY A 659 17.88 -11.27 8.39
N SER A 660 19.07 -10.97 7.90
CA SER A 660 19.31 -10.19 6.67
C SER A 660 18.98 -11.01 5.42
N LEU A 661 19.30 -12.30 5.39
CA LEU A 661 18.85 -13.24 4.34
C LEU A 661 17.33 -13.39 4.32
N SER A 662 16.71 -13.48 5.51
CA SER A 662 15.24 -13.54 5.63
C SER A 662 14.59 -12.26 5.12
N LEU A 663 15.16 -11.09 5.45
CA LEU A 663 14.72 -9.79 4.96
C LEU A 663 14.88 -9.69 3.43
N HIS A 664 16.02 -10.09 2.88
CA HIS A 664 16.26 -10.14 1.43
C HIS A 664 15.20 -11.00 0.70
N THR A 665 14.88 -12.17 1.26
CA THR A 665 13.84 -13.06 0.73
C THR A 665 12.46 -12.42 0.79
N GLY A 666 12.13 -11.74 1.90
CA GLY A 666 10.89 -10.99 2.07
C GLY A 666 10.75 -9.84 1.08
N ILE A 667 11.82 -9.06 0.87
CA ILE A 667 11.88 -7.96 -0.11
C ILE A 667 11.70 -8.50 -1.53
N THR A 668 12.35 -9.61 -1.88
CA THR A 668 12.19 -10.25 -3.20
C THR A 668 10.74 -10.67 -3.44
N THR A 669 10.09 -11.26 -2.43
CA THR A 669 8.68 -11.65 -2.47
C THR A 669 7.78 -10.42 -2.66
N LEU A 670 8.05 -9.33 -1.92
CA LEU A 670 7.31 -8.08 -2.02
C LEU A 670 7.48 -7.42 -3.39
N SER A 671 8.69 -7.41 -3.94
CA SER A 671 8.99 -6.89 -5.29
C SER A 671 8.18 -7.64 -6.35
N ASN A 672 8.18 -8.97 -6.30
CA ASN A 672 7.40 -9.80 -7.24
C ASN A 672 5.89 -9.56 -7.10
N GLY A 673 5.40 -9.38 -5.86
CA GLY A 673 4.02 -9.00 -5.58
C GLY A 673 3.66 -7.63 -6.17
N ALA A 674 4.55 -6.64 -6.04
CA ALA A 674 4.37 -5.30 -6.61
C ALA A 674 4.34 -5.33 -8.15
N THR A 675 5.20 -6.12 -8.78
CA THR A 675 5.16 -6.32 -10.25
C THR A 675 3.85 -6.97 -10.70
N THR A 676 3.35 -7.95 -9.94
CA THR A 676 2.07 -8.61 -10.23
C THR A 676 0.91 -7.64 -10.09
N LEU A 677 0.92 -6.79 -9.06
CA LEU A 677 -0.09 -5.75 -8.84
C LEU A 677 -0.08 -4.70 -9.96
N ALA A 678 1.10 -4.24 -10.38
CA ALA A 678 1.25 -3.30 -11.50
C ALA A 678 0.66 -3.87 -12.79
N ALA A 679 0.93 -5.15 -13.09
CA ALA A 679 0.35 -5.85 -14.25
C ALA A 679 -1.18 -5.97 -14.15
N GLY A 680 -1.71 -6.29 -12.96
CA GLY A 680 -3.15 -6.34 -12.71
C GLY A 680 -3.84 -4.98 -12.91
N ASN A 681 -3.21 -3.90 -12.45
CA ASN A 681 -3.72 -2.54 -12.64
C ASN A 681 -3.72 -2.11 -14.11
N ALA A 682 -2.70 -2.48 -14.88
CA ALA A 682 -2.64 -2.20 -16.31
C ALA A 682 -3.79 -2.90 -17.06
N ALA A 683 -4.05 -4.17 -16.75
CA ALA A 683 -5.17 -4.91 -17.33
C ALA A 683 -6.54 -4.31 -16.95
N LEU A 684 -6.69 -3.83 -15.71
CA LEU A 684 -7.92 -3.16 -15.27
C LEU A 684 -8.14 -1.83 -16.01
N ALA A 685 -7.09 -1.03 -16.22
CA ALA A 685 -7.16 0.21 -16.98
C ALA A 685 -7.57 -0.02 -18.44
N GLU A 686 -7.03 -1.08 -19.06
CA GLU A 686 -7.40 -1.48 -20.43
C GLU A 686 -8.86 -1.95 -20.53
N GLY A 687 -9.31 -2.75 -19.55
CA GLY A 687 -10.73 -3.17 -19.44
C GLY A 687 -11.67 -1.98 -19.27
N ALA A 688 -11.31 -1.00 -18.44
CA ALA A 688 -12.08 0.22 -18.25
C ALA A 688 -12.15 1.08 -19.53
N GLY A 689 -11.04 1.20 -20.27
CA GLY A 689 -11.01 1.88 -21.57
C GLY A 689 -11.92 1.23 -22.60
N THR A 690 -11.95 -0.10 -22.63
CA THR A 690 -12.82 -0.87 -23.52
C THR A 690 -14.30 -0.67 -23.18
N LEU A 691 -14.64 -0.67 -21.89
CA LEU A 691 -16.00 -0.40 -21.43
C LEU A 691 -16.47 1.01 -21.81
N HIS A 692 -15.61 2.02 -21.59
CA HIS A 692 -15.90 3.40 -21.97
C HIS A 692 -16.22 3.51 -23.47
N ALA A 693 -15.38 2.95 -24.33
CA ALA A 693 -15.60 2.95 -25.78
C ALA A 693 -16.93 2.28 -26.17
N GLY A 694 -17.27 1.15 -25.54
CA GLY A 694 -18.55 0.46 -25.76
C GLY A 694 -19.75 1.32 -25.35
N THR A 695 -19.66 2.05 -24.23
CA THR A 695 -20.73 2.94 -23.79
C THR A 695 -20.90 4.17 -24.68
N THR A 696 -19.81 4.70 -25.25
CA THR A 696 -19.88 5.78 -26.25
C THR A 696 -20.60 5.31 -27.51
N THR A 697 -20.26 4.14 -28.03
CA THR A 697 -20.94 3.56 -29.21
C THR A 697 -22.44 3.36 -28.97
N LEU A 698 -22.83 2.95 -27.77
CA LEU A 698 -24.24 2.80 -27.41
C LEU A 698 -24.96 4.15 -27.32
N ALA A 699 -24.31 5.18 -26.77
CA ALA A 699 -24.85 6.53 -26.70
C ALA A 699 -25.04 7.14 -28.10
N ASP A 700 -24.06 6.97 -28.99
CA ASP A 700 -24.16 7.43 -30.39
C ASP A 700 -25.33 6.74 -31.11
N GLY A 701 -25.46 5.42 -30.97
CA GLY A 701 -26.57 4.67 -31.57
C GLY A 701 -27.95 5.06 -31.02
N ALA A 702 -28.04 5.49 -29.76
CA ALA A 702 -29.28 6.04 -29.19
C ALA A 702 -29.59 7.44 -29.76
N GLY A 703 -28.57 8.27 -30.01
CA GLY A 703 -28.69 9.56 -30.68
C GLY A 703 -29.22 9.42 -32.11
N ASP A 704 -28.63 8.52 -32.90
CA ASP A 704 -29.06 8.22 -34.27
C ASP A 704 -30.55 7.80 -34.33
N LEU A 705 -31.00 7.01 -33.35
CA LEU A 705 -32.38 6.55 -33.27
C LEU A 705 -33.36 7.68 -32.94
N ALA A 706 -32.97 8.60 -32.06
CA ALA A 706 -33.76 9.76 -31.70
C ALA A 706 -33.94 10.70 -32.91
N GLU A 707 -32.86 10.97 -33.64
CA GLU A 707 -32.89 11.83 -34.83
C GLU A 707 -33.74 11.22 -35.96
N GLY A 708 -33.64 9.90 -36.16
CA GLY A 708 -34.49 9.18 -37.11
C GLY A 708 -35.98 9.23 -36.76
N SER A 709 -36.31 9.22 -35.47
CA SER A 709 -37.70 9.31 -34.99
C SER A 709 -38.28 10.72 -35.17
N SER A 710 -37.48 11.77 -34.91
CA SER A 710 -37.88 13.16 -35.16
C SER A 710 -38.16 13.41 -36.63
N THR A 711 -37.29 12.91 -37.51
CA THR A 711 -37.44 13.06 -38.97
C THR A 711 -38.76 12.44 -39.48
N LEU A 712 -39.14 11.29 -38.90
CA LEU A 712 -40.40 10.61 -39.25
C LEU A 712 -41.62 11.43 -38.78
N ALA A 713 -41.55 12.06 -37.61
CA ALA A 713 -42.61 12.89 -37.07
C ALA A 713 -42.84 14.15 -37.91
N ASP A 714 -41.76 14.85 -38.31
CA ASP A 714 -41.84 16.04 -39.18
C ASP A 714 -42.45 15.70 -40.55
N GLY A 715 -42.08 14.55 -41.12
CA GLY A 715 -42.66 14.06 -42.37
C GLY A 715 -44.17 13.81 -42.29
N ALA A 716 -44.66 13.34 -41.14
CA ALA A 716 -46.09 13.14 -40.90
C ALA A 716 -46.84 14.47 -40.72
N GLY A 717 -46.24 15.45 -40.03
CA GLY A 717 -46.80 16.80 -39.88
C GLY A 717 -46.96 17.52 -41.23
N THR A 718 -45.93 17.47 -42.06
CA THR A 718 -45.95 18.07 -43.41
C THR A 718 -47.09 17.49 -44.29
N LEU A 719 -47.36 16.19 -44.15
CA LEU A 719 -48.44 15.52 -44.86
C LEU A 719 -49.83 15.98 -44.36
N ALA A 720 -49.97 16.19 -43.05
CA ALA A 720 -51.21 16.66 -42.44
C ALA A 720 -51.57 18.08 -42.91
N ASP A 721 -50.61 19.01 -42.87
CA ASP A 721 -50.81 20.40 -43.31
C ASP A 721 -51.26 20.47 -44.78
N GLY A 722 -50.65 19.68 -45.67
CA GLY A 722 -51.04 19.61 -47.08
C GLY A 722 -52.48 19.15 -47.31
N THR A 723 -53.05 18.34 -46.40
CA THR A 723 -54.45 17.90 -46.51
C THR A 723 -55.45 18.95 -46.02
N VAL A 724 -55.09 19.75 -45.02
CA VAL A 724 -55.89 20.90 -44.55
C VAL A 724 -56.01 21.95 -45.65
N GLU A 725 -54.90 22.26 -46.32
CA GLU A 725 -54.88 23.23 -47.41
C GLU A 725 -55.82 22.83 -48.57
N ILE A 726 -55.87 21.54 -48.90
CA ILE A 726 -56.80 20.99 -49.90
C ILE A 726 -58.26 21.17 -49.45
N SER A 727 -58.56 20.84 -48.19
CA SER A 727 -59.92 20.94 -47.63
C SER A 727 -60.47 22.35 -47.69
N ASP A 728 -59.70 23.34 -47.22
CA ASP A 728 -60.10 24.75 -47.19
C ASP A 728 -60.32 25.31 -48.61
N GLY A 729 -59.47 24.90 -49.56
CA GLY A 729 -59.64 25.23 -50.98
C GLY A 729 -60.99 24.79 -51.54
N THR A 730 -61.42 23.55 -51.23
CA THR A 730 -62.74 23.04 -51.63
C THR A 730 -63.92 23.73 -50.95
N ALA A 731 -63.79 24.07 -49.67
CA ALA A 731 -64.85 24.76 -48.92
C ALA A 731 -65.09 26.18 -49.46
N LYS A 732 -64.00 26.89 -49.77
CA LYS A 732 -64.07 28.20 -50.42
C LYS A 732 -64.74 28.13 -51.79
N MET A 733 -64.34 27.14 -52.61
CA MET A 733 -64.93 26.91 -53.93
C MET A 733 -66.45 26.66 -53.86
N LYS A 734 -66.93 25.96 -52.83
CA LYS A 734 -68.36 25.75 -52.59
C LYS A 734 -69.08 27.04 -52.22
N SER A 735 -68.51 27.84 -51.31
CA SER A 735 -69.11 29.12 -50.89
C SER A 735 -69.19 30.11 -52.05
N ASP A 736 -68.15 30.19 -52.88
CA ASP A 736 -68.12 31.06 -54.05
C ASP A 736 -69.18 30.67 -55.08
N VAL A 737 -69.49 29.37 -55.21
CA VAL A 737 -70.57 28.87 -56.07
C VAL A 737 -71.96 29.18 -55.48
N GLU A 738 -72.15 29.04 -54.17
CA GLU A 738 -73.44 29.29 -53.49
C GLU A 738 -73.78 30.79 -53.38
N ASN A 739 -72.78 31.66 -53.22
CA ASN A 739 -72.95 33.11 -53.06
C ASN A 739 -72.77 33.91 -54.35
N SER A 740 -72.50 33.25 -55.48
CA SER A 740 -72.42 33.94 -56.77
C SER A 740 -73.80 34.49 -57.17
N PRO A 741 -73.91 35.77 -57.55
CA PRO A 741 -75.18 36.42 -57.86
C PRO A 741 -75.89 35.89 -59.13
N ALA A 742 -75.38 34.82 -59.77
CA ALA A 742 -75.98 34.16 -60.92
C ALA A 742 -76.93 32.99 -60.56
N GLY A 743 -77.51 32.98 -59.36
CA GLY A 743 -78.59 32.05 -58.98
C GLY A 743 -79.98 32.37 -59.57
N LYS A 744 -80.12 33.40 -60.41
CA LYS A 744 -81.32 33.62 -61.26
C LYS A 744 -80.92 33.92 -62.70
N LEU A 745 -81.22 32.95 -63.56
CA LEU A 745 -81.10 32.92 -65.04
C LEU A 745 -79.68 33.09 -65.61
N SER A 746 -79.20 32.02 -66.25
CA SER A 746 -78.84 31.95 -67.68
C SER A 746 -77.63 31.04 -67.89
N LEU A 747 -77.87 29.91 -68.56
CA LEU A 747 -76.83 29.17 -69.28
C LEU A 747 -76.26 30.11 -70.36
N GLY A 748 -74.97 30.41 -70.28
CA GLY A 748 -74.21 31.14 -71.30
C GLY A 748 -72.83 30.50 -71.47
N ALA A 749 -72.56 30.04 -72.69
CA ALA A 749 -71.48 29.14 -73.06
C ALA A 749 -70.07 29.77 -73.12
N SER A 750 -69.09 28.87 -73.37
CA SER A 750 -67.71 29.10 -73.86
C SER A 750 -66.67 29.31 -72.76
N ALA A 751 -65.42 28.87 -72.82
CA ALA A 751 -64.65 27.91 -73.63
C ALA A 751 -63.26 27.85 -72.94
N VAL A 752 -62.62 26.67 -72.84
CA VAL A 752 -61.29 26.34 -73.45
C VAL A 752 -60.17 27.28 -72.98
N VAL A 753 -59.15 26.86 -72.22
CA VAL A 753 -57.91 26.15 -72.63
C VAL A 753 -57.15 25.84 -71.33
N GLY A 754 -56.80 24.59 -71.03
CA GLY A 754 -55.43 24.05 -71.17
C GLY A 754 -54.73 24.03 -69.79
N GLY A 755 -54.02 22.98 -69.36
CA GLY A 755 -53.35 21.91 -70.06
C GLY A 755 -51.96 21.76 -69.43
N GLY A 756 -51.62 20.55 -68.96
CA GLY A 756 -50.27 20.17 -68.51
C GLY A 756 -50.20 19.98 -66.98
N LEU A 757 -49.64 18.90 -66.45
CA LEU A 757 -48.81 17.86 -67.04
C LEU A 757 -48.78 16.66 -66.08
N LEU A 758 -48.93 15.47 -66.66
CA LEU A 758 -48.46 14.19 -66.14
C LEU A 758 -46.93 14.18 -66.08
N ALA A 759 -46.35 13.71 -64.97
CA ALA A 759 -45.10 12.95 -64.84
C ALA A 759 -44.68 12.96 -63.35
N GLY A 760 -44.19 11.90 -62.73
CA GLY A 760 -43.75 10.62 -63.27
C GLY A 760 -43.47 9.64 -62.14
N VAL A 761 -43.60 8.37 -62.52
CA VAL A 761 -43.21 7.18 -61.75
C VAL A 761 -41.69 7.15 -61.56
N PHE A 762 -41.27 6.47 -60.49
CA PHE A 762 -39.98 5.81 -60.23
C PHE A 762 -39.12 6.39 -59.09
N GLY A 763 -38.90 5.54 -58.08
CA GLY A 763 -37.94 5.76 -57.01
C GLY A 763 -37.82 4.60 -56.02
N VAL A 764 -37.85 3.34 -56.50
CA VAL A 764 -37.35 2.20 -55.71
C VAL A 764 -35.83 2.37 -55.61
N GLY A 765 -35.37 2.84 -54.44
CA GLY A 765 -33.96 2.99 -54.10
C GLY A 765 -33.51 1.89 -53.14
N LEU A 766 -33.16 0.73 -53.69
CA LEU A 766 -32.39 -0.31 -53.02
C LEU A 766 -30.99 0.25 -52.67
N GLY A 767 -30.62 0.28 -51.39
CA GLY A 767 -29.37 0.87 -50.93
C GLY A 767 -28.79 0.25 -49.66
N LEU A 768 -28.81 -1.09 -49.52
CA LEU A 768 -28.06 -1.80 -48.48
C LEU A 768 -26.95 -2.65 -49.13
N ARG A 769 -25.75 -2.07 -49.25
CA ARG A 769 -24.48 -2.84 -49.24
C ARG A 769 -23.26 -1.98 -48.87
N ARG A 770 -22.69 -2.36 -47.72
CA ARG A 770 -21.25 -2.56 -47.39
C ARG A 770 -20.40 -1.38 -46.90
N ARG A 771 -19.92 -1.49 -45.65
CA ARG A 771 -18.52 -1.68 -45.15
C ARG A 771 -18.53 -1.36 -43.64
N LEU A 772 -18.03 -2.12 -42.66
CA LEU A 772 -16.86 -3.00 -42.52
C LEU A 772 -15.55 -2.38 -43.02
N THR A 773 -14.90 -1.64 -42.11
CA THR A 773 -13.46 -1.36 -41.88
C THR A 773 -13.46 -0.31 -40.76
N ILE A 774 -12.95 -0.46 -39.54
CA ILE A 774 -12.03 -1.38 -38.84
C ILE A 774 -12.58 -1.60 -37.44
#